data_AF-A0A0A1V4S7-F1
#
_entry.id   AF-A0A0A1V4S7-F1
#
_cell.length_a   1.000
_cell.length_b   1.000
_cell.length_c   1.000
_cell.angle_alpha   90.00
_cell.angle_beta   90.00
_cell.angle_gamma   90.00
#
_symmetry.space_group_name_H-M   'P 1'
#
loop_
_entity.id
_entity.type
_entity.pdbx_description
1 polymer ?
#
loop_
_entity_poly.entity_id
_entity_poly.type
_entity_poly.pdbx_seq_one_letter_code
_entity_poly.pdbx_strand_id
1 'polypeptide(L)'
;MKSPLASLLWRSLRVYQVFGANTDVGKTIFATLLARTAKKLWKDENAAFLKPVSTGPEDEADDRHVSRFAPGVARNTLYQYDIPCSPHTAAIASGRPIPSEDELLAKCRAFAAQCATRNGWLFMETAGGVHSPGPSGKTQADLYIPLRAPSLIIGDSRLGGISQTISAFESLRIRGYDVESVLLFKDDGYENYRYLEEYFRKQHGVPVTSLLPPPKKHDNPEQDAEAMENYYRRKDLAEIIGQVLETLDRNHAARIRNLDTMATRASKHIWYPFTQQSLVGPKDIMTIDSAHGDYFQTLAPPASTSAPSPDTPVLRSSFDASASWWTQGLGHSNPKLTMAAAYAAGRYGHVMFASAVHQPAMALAETLLDGIQNPRLSRVFYSDNGSTGIEVAIKMGLRAARKRYGWDTTQKLGILGLKGSYHGDTMGAMDCAEPGIYNEKIEWYQGKGHWLDYPTVLCRDGKWSVSAADGLLESLGPGRTYASLREIFDLAGREANGEHEAYKTYVTSTLQRLKSQGRKFGALMLEPVVLGAGGMQFVDPLFQRTLVNTVRESSHLFGESALSADEAQDPNEWTGLPVVFDEVFTGLYRLGRFTPSSFLGVHPDISVHAKLLTGGLVPLCTTLASENIFKIFLSPDKTDALLHGHSYTAHPIGCQVALESVKEMQDMENRGEWDWAKAHRVDAAAV
;
A
#
# COMPACT_ATOMS: atom_id res chain seq x y z
N MET A 1 7.00 -15.88 -13.49
CA MET A 1 5.84 -15.06 -13.05
C MET A 1 4.81 -15.02 -14.18
N LYS A 2 3.53 -15.32 -13.90
CA LYS A 2 2.45 -15.13 -14.88
C LYS A 2 2.26 -13.62 -15.13
N SER A 3 1.92 -13.22 -16.35
CA SER A 3 1.73 -11.80 -16.70
C SER A 3 0.61 -11.19 -15.85
N PRO A 4 0.82 -10.00 -15.25
CA PRO A 4 -0.17 -9.39 -14.38
C PRO A 4 -1.43 -8.98 -15.16
N LEU A 5 -2.59 -9.17 -14.55
CA LEU A 5 -3.89 -8.98 -15.20
C LEU A 5 -4.22 -7.48 -15.33
N ALA A 6 -4.53 -7.03 -16.54
CA ALA A 6 -5.12 -5.72 -16.76
C ALA A 6 -6.61 -5.77 -16.47
N SER A 7 -7.13 -4.70 -15.86
CA SER A 7 -8.54 -4.52 -15.56
C SER A 7 -9.42 -4.60 -16.82
N LEU A 8 -10.68 -4.98 -16.62
CA LEU A 8 -11.64 -5.18 -17.69
C LEU A 8 -12.20 -3.85 -18.20
N LEU A 9 -11.43 -3.16 -19.05
CA LEU A 9 -11.87 -1.93 -19.71
C LEU A 9 -11.40 -1.91 -21.16
N TRP A 10 -12.36 -1.92 -22.08
CA TRP A 10 -12.17 -1.74 -23.52
C TRP A 10 -13.05 -0.60 -24.02
N ARG A 11 -12.72 -0.02 -25.17
CA ARG A 11 -13.60 0.97 -25.82
C ARG A 11 -14.79 0.31 -26.51
N SER A 12 -14.64 -0.94 -26.93
CA SER A 12 -15.65 -1.73 -27.63
C SER A 12 -16.62 -2.46 -26.68
N LEU A 13 -16.17 -2.81 -25.46
CA LEU A 13 -16.91 -3.71 -24.58
C LEU A 13 -17.34 -3.04 -23.28
N ARG A 14 -18.66 -2.99 -23.06
CA ARG A 14 -19.27 -2.65 -21.77
C ARG A 14 -19.27 -3.89 -20.89
N VAL A 15 -18.41 -3.92 -19.87
CA VAL A 15 -18.32 -5.05 -18.92
C VAL A 15 -18.95 -4.66 -17.59
N TYR A 16 -19.87 -5.49 -17.08
CA TYR A 16 -20.53 -5.29 -15.80
C TYR A 16 -20.53 -6.57 -14.97
N GLN A 17 -20.07 -6.48 -13.73
CA GLN A 17 -20.14 -7.56 -12.76
C GLN A 17 -21.49 -7.53 -12.04
N VAL A 18 -22.23 -8.64 -12.04
CA VAL A 18 -23.55 -8.76 -11.40
C VAL A 18 -23.38 -9.48 -10.06
N PHE A 19 -23.51 -8.73 -8.98
CA PHE A 19 -23.52 -9.20 -7.60
C PHE A 19 -24.94 -9.37 -7.08
N GLY A 20 -25.15 -10.33 -6.19
CA GLY A 20 -26.39 -10.45 -5.43
C GLY A 20 -26.18 -9.95 -4.00
N ALA A 21 -27.18 -9.28 -3.44
CA ALA A 21 -27.23 -9.03 -2.00
C ALA A 21 -27.22 -10.36 -1.22
N ASN A 22 -27.84 -11.40 -1.79
CA ASN A 22 -27.88 -12.76 -1.25
C ASN A 22 -28.09 -13.80 -2.36
N THR A 23 -28.22 -15.07 -1.99
CA THR A 23 -28.75 -16.12 -2.88
C THR A 23 -30.26 -15.90 -3.13
N ASP A 24 -30.75 -16.38 -4.27
CA ASP A 24 -32.16 -16.33 -4.70
C ASP A 24 -32.79 -14.93 -4.85
N VAL A 25 -31.98 -13.89 -4.97
CA VAL A 25 -32.44 -12.52 -5.29
C VAL A 25 -32.77 -12.32 -6.78
N GLY A 26 -32.57 -13.35 -7.62
CA GLY A 26 -32.87 -13.31 -9.06
C GLY A 26 -31.74 -12.85 -9.97
N LYS A 27 -30.46 -13.05 -9.58
CA LYS A 27 -29.28 -12.67 -10.39
C LYS A 27 -29.40 -13.10 -11.85
N THR A 28 -29.65 -14.39 -12.08
CA THR A 28 -29.77 -15.00 -13.41
C THR A 28 -30.89 -14.36 -14.23
N ILE A 29 -32.01 -14.01 -13.59
CA ILE A 29 -33.16 -13.38 -14.25
C ILE A 29 -32.78 -11.98 -14.74
N PHE A 30 -32.17 -11.17 -13.88
CA PHE A 30 -31.71 -9.83 -14.23
C PHE A 30 -30.59 -9.85 -15.27
N ALA A 31 -29.60 -10.73 -15.13
CA ALA A 31 -28.53 -10.89 -16.11
C ALA A 31 -29.07 -11.30 -17.49
N THR A 32 -30.07 -12.19 -17.53
CA THR A 32 -30.78 -12.57 -18.75
C THR A 32 -31.54 -11.39 -19.37
N LEU A 33 -32.29 -10.62 -18.57
CA LEU A 33 -33.00 -9.43 -19.04
C LEU A 33 -32.05 -8.38 -19.63
N LEU A 34 -30.94 -8.12 -18.94
CA LEU A 34 -29.90 -7.18 -19.39
C LEU A 34 -29.30 -7.63 -20.73
N ALA A 35 -28.85 -8.88 -20.82
CA ALA A 35 -28.23 -9.40 -22.05
C ALA A 35 -29.23 -9.45 -23.22
N ARG A 36 -30.45 -9.95 -22.99
CA ARG A 36 -31.52 -10.03 -24.01
C ARG A 36 -31.91 -8.63 -24.51
N THR A 37 -32.06 -7.67 -23.61
CA THR A 37 -32.47 -6.31 -23.96
C THR A 37 -31.35 -5.56 -24.66
N ALA A 38 -30.09 -5.71 -24.20
CA ALA A 38 -28.93 -5.15 -24.88
C ALA A 38 -28.84 -5.64 -26.33
N LYS A 39 -29.00 -6.95 -26.57
CA LYS A 39 -28.99 -7.49 -27.93
C LYS A 39 -30.12 -6.94 -28.82
N LYS A 40 -31.28 -6.64 -28.22
CA LYS A 40 -32.43 -6.08 -28.92
C LYS A 40 -32.24 -4.61 -29.28
N LEU A 41 -31.67 -3.81 -28.37
CA LEU A 41 -31.44 -2.38 -28.55
C LEU A 41 -30.26 -2.11 -29.49
N TRP A 42 -29.15 -2.82 -29.31
CA TRP A 42 -27.95 -2.71 -30.14
C TRP A 42 -27.79 -3.94 -31.03
N LYS A 43 -28.59 -4.02 -32.12
CA LYS A 43 -28.66 -5.20 -33.01
C LYS A 43 -27.30 -5.60 -33.60
N ASP A 44 -26.49 -4.60 -33.93
CA ASP A 44 -25.17 -4.75 -34.55
C ASP A 44 -24.06 -5.03 -33.52
N GLU A 45 -24.37 -4.95 -32.22
CA GLU A 45 -23.44 -5.27 -31.14
C GLU A 45 -23.63 -6.70 -30.63
N ASN A 46 -22.57 -7.25 -30.04
CA ASN A 46 -22.62 -8.54 -29.35
C ASN A 46 -23.13 -8.36 -27.93
N ALA A 47 -23.85 -9.36 -27.42
CA ALA A 47 -24.18 -9.46 -26.00
C ALA A 47 -23.69 -10.81 -25.48
N ALA A 48 -23.03 -10.81 -24.34
CA ALA A 48 -22.43 -11.98 -23.74
C ALA A 48 -22.74 -12.09 -22.24
N PHE A 49 -22.77 -13.32 -21.77
CA PHE A 49 -22.96 -13.71 -20.38
C PHE A 49 -21.80 -14.61 -19.95
N LEU A 50 -21.22 -14.33 -18.78
CA LEU A 50 -20.18 -15.16 -18.19
C LEU A 50 -20.60 -15.54 -16.77
N LYS A 51 -20.57 -16.84 -16.48
CA LYS A 51 -20.66 -17.38 -15.13
C LYS A 51 -19.29 -17.94 -14.75
N PRO A 52 -18.44 -17.21 -14.01
CA PRO A 52 -17.11 -17.71 -13.68
C PRO A 52 -17.18 -19.00 -12.87
N VAL A 53 -18.15 -19.10 -11.95
CA VAL A 53 -18.33 -20.28 -11.11
C VAL A 53 -19.80 -20.56 -10.93
N SER A 54 -20.19 -21.82 -11.10
CA SER A 54 -21.55 -22.32 -10.97
C SER A 54 -21.55 -23.60 -10.13
N THR A 55 -22.63 -23.80 -9.37
CA THR A 55 -22.79 -24.90 -8.43
C THR A 55 -24.21 -25.45 -8.54
N GLY A 56 -24.35 -26.77 -8.47
CA GLY A 56 -25.62 -27.48 -8.63
C GLY A 56 -25.67 -28.31 -9.92
N PRO A 57 -26.77 -29.05 -10.13
CA PRO A 57 -26.95 -29.90 -11.31
C PRO A 57 -26.80 -29.11 -12.62
N GLU A 58 -26.23 -29.72 -13.67
CA GLU A 58 -26.04 -29.03 -14.96
C GLU A 58 -27.35 -28.55 -15.60
N ASP A 59 -28.46 -29.26 -15.36
CA ASP A 59 -29.80 -28.90 -15.83
C ASP A 59 -30.36 -27.64 -15.16
N GLU A 60 -29.82 -27.26 -14.00
CA GLU A 60 -30.13 -26.01 -13.29
C GLU A 60 -29.09 -24.91 -13.54
N ALA A 61 -28.11 -25.14 -14.43
CA ALA A 61 -27.04 -24.18 -14.69
C ALA A 61 -27.55 -22.87 -15.31
N ASP A 62 -27.06 -21.75 -14.78
CA ASP A 62 -27.46 -20.40 -15.17
C ASP A 62 -27.29 -20.12 -16.66
N ASP A 63 -26.22 -20.65 -17.27
CA ASP A 63 -25.96 -20.46 -18.68
C ASP A 63 -26.96 -21.21 -19.57
N ARG A 64 -27.54 -22.34 -19.11
CA ARG A 64 -28.66 -23.00 -19.79
C ARG A 64 -29.92 -22.16 -19.73
N HIS A 65 -30.20 -21.53 -18.59
CA HIS A 65 -31.31 -20.57 -18.45
C HIS A 65 -31.15 -19.41 -19.44
N VAL A 66 -29.97 -18.78 -19.47
CA VAL A 66 -29.65 -17.71 -20.43
C VAL A 66 -29.76 -18.20 -21.87
N SER A 67 -29.28 -19.42 -22.17
CA SER A 67 -29.39 -20.01 -23.51
C SER A 67 -30.83 -20.10 -24.00
N ARG A 68 -31.75 -20.45 -23.11
CA ARG A 68 -33.16 -20.66 -23.42
C ARG A 68 -33.88 -19.35 -23.63
N PHE A 69 -33.63 -18.38 -22.74
CA PHE A 69 -34.40 -17.15 -22.66
C PHE A 69 -33.71 -15.92 -23.24
N ALA A 70 -32.48 -16.03 -23.74
CA ALA A 70 -31.79 -14.96 -24.46
C ALA A 70 -31.09 -15.52 -25.71
N PRO A 71 -31.84 -16.04 -26.70
CA PRO A 71 -31.25 -16.61 -27.91
C PRO A 71 -30.38 -15.57 -28.64
N GLY A 72 -29.17 -15.98 -29.03
CA GLY A 72 -28.19 -15.12 -29.68
C GLY A 72 -27.26 -14.35 -28.73
N VAL A 73 -27.39 -14.52 -27.41
CA VAL A 73 -26.39 -14.09 -26.43
C VAL A 73 -25.31 -15.15 -26.31
N ALA A 74 -24.04 -14.75 -26.45
CA ALA A 74 -22.91 -15.65 -26.21
C ALA A 74 -22.82 -16.00 -24.71
N ARG A 75 -22.49 -17.23 -24.36
CA ARG A 75 -22.46 -17.67 -22.96
C ARG A 75 -21.29 -18.58 -22.66
N ASN A 76 -20.78 -18.51 -21.43
CA ASN A 76 -19.74 -19.42 -20.96
C ASN A 76 -19.83 -19.60 -19.44
N THR A 77 -19.66 -20.84 -18.98
CA THR A 77 -19.47 -21.19 -17.57
C THR A 77 -18.05 -21.74 -17.42
N LEU A 78 -17.19 -21.07 -16.65
CA LEU A 78 -15.77 -21.47 -16.58
C LEU A 78 -15.54 -22.69 -15.70
N TYR A 79 -16.25 -22.76 -14.57
CA TYR A 79 -16.20 -23.88 -13.64
C TYR A 79 -17.61 -24.23 -13.18
N GLN A 80 -17.99 -25.50 -13.36
CA GLN A 80 -19.25 -26.07 -12.91
C GLN A 80 -18.96 -27.18 -11.89
N TYR A 81 -19.64 -27.12 -10.75
CA TYR A 81 -19.64 -28.17 -9.73
C TYR A 81 -21.05 -28.72 -9.55
N ASP A 82 -21.18 -30.04 -9.43
CA ASP A 82 -22.49 -30.71 -9.47
C ASP A 82 -23.29 -30.57 -8.16
N ILE A 83 -22.61 -30.25 -7.05
CA ILE A 83 -23.20 -30.21 -5.71
C ILE A 83 -23.81 -28.81 -5.46
N PRO A 84 -25.12 -28.71 -5.15
CA PRO A 84 -25.81 -27.44 -4.92
C PRO A 84 -25.49 -26.87 -3.54
N CYS A 85 -24.28 -26.36 -3.37
CA CYS A 85 -23.82 -25.67 -2.17
C CYS A 85 -22.84 -24.55 -2.55
N SER A 86 -22.29 -23.82 -1.57
CA SER A 86 -21.37 -22.72 -1.88
C SER A 86 -20.11 -23.19 -2.64
N PRO A 87 -19.51 -22.37 -3.52
CA PRO A 87 -18.43 -22.80 -4.40
C PRO A 87 -17.24 -23.48 -3.73
N HIS A 88 -16.79 -22.99 -2.57
CA HIS A 88 -15.66 -23.61 -1.84
C HIS A 88 -16.00 -25.04 -1.39
N THR A 89 -17.21 -25.26 -0.87
CA THR A 89 -17.67 -26.58 -0.41
C THR A 89 -17.85 -27.51 -1.60
N ALA A 90 -18.46 -27.01 -2.68
CA ALA A 90 -18.66 -27.79 -3.90
C ALA A 90 -17.33 -28.18 -4.54
N ALA A 91 -16.34 -27.27 -4.55
CA ALA A 91 -15.01 -27.53 -5.08
C ALA A 91 -14.30 -28.64 -4.28
N ILE A 92 -14.29 -28.54 -2.95
CA ILE A 92 -13.70 -29.57 -2.06
C ILE A 92 -14.42 -30.91 -2.25
N ALA A 93 -15.74 -30.93 -2.19
CA ALA A 93 -16.54 -32.15 -2.24
C ALA A 93 -16.51 -32.83 -3.62
N SER A 94 -16.25 -32.08 -4.69
CA SER A 94 -16.13 -32.65 -6.05
C SER A 94 -14.90 -33.54 -6.25
N GLY A 95 -13.87 -33.40 -5.40
CA GLY A 95 -12.58 -34.06 -5.58
C GLY A 95 -11.79 -33.59 -6.83
N ARG A 96 -12.28 -32.57 -7.55
CA ARG A 96 -11.61 -31.97 -8.72
C ARG A 96 -10.55 -30.95 -8.26
N PRO A 97 -9.52 -30.67 -9.07
CA PRO A 97 -8.56 -29.61 -8.77
C PRO A 97 -9.26 -28.26 -8.57
N ILE A 98 -8.96 -27.60 -7.46
CA ILE A 98 -9.47 -26.26 -7.16
C ILE A 98 -8.63 -25.25 -7.96
N PRO A 99 -9.25 -24.43 -8.82
CA PRO A 99 -8.49 -23.44 -9.60
C PRO A 99 -7.87 -22.39 -8.70
N SER A 100 -6.65 -21.95 -9.03
CA SER A 100 -6.06 -20.81 -8.36
C SER A 100 -6.83 -19.53 -8.71
N GLU A 101 -6.72 -18.51 -7.85
CA GLU A 101 -7.35 -17.20 -8.07
C GLU A 101 -6.90 -16.60 -9.41
N ASP A 102 -5.60 -16.56 -9.65
CA ASP A 102 -5.02 -16.10 -10.91
C ASP A 102 -5.53 -16.85 -12.13
N GLU A 103 -5.75 -18.16 -12.04
CA GLU A 103 -6.26 -18.96 -13.16
C GLU A 103 -7.71 -18.58 -13.49
N LEU A 104 -8.56 -18.47 -12.48
CA LEU A 104 -9.95 -18.07 -12.63
C LEU A 104 -10.05 -16.65 -13.22
N LEU A 105 -9.29 -15.70 -12.69
CA LEU A 105 -9.26 -14.32 -13.18
C LEU A 105 -8.70 -14.22 -14.61
N ALA A 106 -7.67 -15.00 -14.94
CA ALA A 106 -7.13 -15.06 -16.29
C ALA A 106 -8.15 -15.58 -17.31
N LYS A 107 -8.92 -16.62 -16.96
CA LYS A 107 -10.01 -17.15 -17.81
C LYS A 107 -11.13 -16.12 -17.99
N CYS A 108 -11.51 -15.39 -16.93
CA CYS A 108 -12.47 -14.29 -17.03
C CYS A 108 -12.00 -13.22 -18.02
N ARG A 109 -10.74 -12.77 -17.89
CA ARG A 109 -10.15 -11.79 -18.78
C ARG A 109 -10.05 -12.28 -20.22
N ALA A 110 -9.67 -13.55 -20.43
CA ALA A 110 -9.58 -14.14 -21.76
C ALA A 110 -10.94 -14.14 -22.47
N PHE A 111 -12.01 -14.50 -21.76
CA PHE A 111 -13.37 -14.43 -22.30
C PHE A 111 -13.78 -12.99 -22.61
N ALA A 112 -13.52 -12.04 -21.70
CA ALA A 112 -13.81 -10.62 -21.96
C ALA A 112 -13.04 -10.09 -23.18
N ALA A 113 -11.77 -10.45 -23.35
CA ALA A 113 -10.98 -10.07 -24.52
C ALA A 113 -11.56 -10.63 -25.83
N GLN A 114 -12.08 -11.87 -25.82
CA GLN A 114 -12.78 -12.43 -26.98
C GLN A 114 -14.05 -11.63 -27.32
N CYS A 115 -14.83 -11.23 -26.29
CA CYS A 115 -16.02 -10.40 -26.47
C CYS A 115 -15.68 -8.99 -27.00
N ALA A 116 -14.50 -8.45 -26.66
CA ALA A 116 -14.07 -7.12 -27.05
C ALA A 116 -13.65 -6.97 -28.51
N THR A 117 -13.60 -8.07 -29.28
CA THR A 117 -13.30 -8.06 -30.72
C THR A 117 -14.33 -7.32 -31.59
N ARG A 118 -15.49 -7.01 -31.01
CA ARG A 118 -16.56 -6.19 -31.60
C ARG A 118 -17.20 -5.35 -30.51
N ASN A 119 -17.93 -4.33 -30.91
CA ASN A 119 -18.73 -3.57 -29.96
C ASN A 119 -19.75 -4.49 -29.28
N GLY A 120 -19.88 -4.39 -27.96
CA GLY A 120 -20.78 -5.26 -27.23
C GLY A 120 -20.88 -5.05 -25.73
N TRP A 121 -21.57 -6.00 -25.12
CA TRP A 121 -21.92 -6.06 -23.71
C TRP A 121 -21.48 -7.40 -23.12
N LEU A 122 -20.93 -7.37 -21.90
CA LEU A 122 -20.60 -8.56 -21.12
C LEU A 122 -21.14 -8.40 -19.70
N PHE A 123 -22.05 -9.28 -19.32
CA PHE A 123 -22.56 -9.40 -17.96
C PHE A 123 -21.91 -10.60 -17.28
N MET A 124 -21.12 -10.34 -16.24
CA MET A 124 -20.39 -11.35 -15.49
C MET A 124 -21.12 -11.63 -14.17
N GLU A 125 -21.80 -12.77 -14.07
CA GLU A 125 -22.59 -13.08 -12.90
C GLU A 125 -21.77 -13.82 -11.83
N THR A 126 -21.81 -13.30 -10.61
CA THR A 126 -21.18 -13.95 -9.44
C THR A 126 -22.04 -15.08 -8.86
N ALA A 127 -21.44 -15.94 -8.04
CA ALA A 127 -22.16 -17.00 -7.32
C ALA A 127 -22.62 -16.52 -5.94
N GLY A 128 -23.82 -16.88 -5.48
CA GLY A 128 -24.29 -16.49 -4.15
C GLY A 128 -24.37 -14.96 -3.93
N GLY A 129 -24.00 -14.50 -2.73
CA GLY A 129 -23.92 -13.08 -2.36
C GLY A 129 -22.50 -12.51 -2.42
N VAL A 130 -22.33 -11.21 -2.14
CA VAL A 130 -21.05 -10.49 -2.22
C VAL A 130 -19.87 -11.20 -1.52
N HIS A 131 -20.08 -11.69 -0.29
CA HIS A 131 -19.05 -12.40 0.49
C HIS A 131 -19.12 -13.92 0.38
N SER A 132 -19.92 -14.46 -0.55
CA SER A 132 -19.90 -15.89 -0.79
C SER A 132 -18.51 -16.31 -1.28
N PRO A 133 -17.89 -17.35 -0.68
CA PRO A 133 -16.55 -17.77 -1.04
C PRO A 133 -16.53 -18.37 -2.44
N GLY A 134 -15.49 -18.03 -3.22
CA GLY A 134 -15.16 -18.71 -4.46
C GLY A 134 -14.57 -20.10 -4.21
N PRO A 135 -14.14 -20.83 -5.27
CA PRO A 135 -13.60 -22.18 -5.15
C PRO A 135 -12.40 -22.29 -4.20
N SER A 136 -11.53 -21.27 -4.15
CA SER A 136 -10.35 -21.22 -3.27
C SER A 136 -10.68 -20.92 -1.81
N GLY A 137 -11.93 -20.57 -1.49
CA GLY A 137 -12.33 -20.08 -0.17
C GLY A 137 -12.24 -18.56 0.02
N LYS A 138 -11.55 -17.83 -0.86
CA LYS A 138 -11.53 -16.35 -0.83
C LYS A 138 -12.91 -15.80 -1.16
N THR A 139 -13.32 -14.74 -0.45
CA THR A 139 -14.61 -14.08 -0.73
C THR A 139 -14.62 -13.56 -2.17
N GLN A 140 -15.77 -13.63 -2.85
CA GLN A 140 -15.85 -13.14 -4.23
C GLN A 140 -15.60 -11.63 -4.34
N ALA A 141 -15.98 -10.86 -3.32
CA ALA A 141 -15.67 -9.44 -3.26
C ALA A 141 -14.15 -9.18 -3.28
N ASP A 142 -13.33 -9.99 -2.60
CA ASP A 142 -11.87 -9.85 -2.62
C ASP A 142 -11.24 -10.47 -3.87
N LEU A 143 -11.80 -11.59 -4.36
CA LEU A 143 -11.31 -12.32 -5.52
C LEU A 143 -11.33 -11.48 -6.79
N TYR A 144 -12.40 -10.73 -7.05
CA TYR A 144 -12.58 -10.01 -8.31
C TYR A 144 -12.02 -8.57 -8.34
N ILE A 145 -11.37 -8.10 -7.25
CA ILE A 145 -10.75 -6.77 -7.18
C ILE A 145 -9.83 -6.50 -8.39
N PRO A 146 -8.96 -7.44 -8.82
CA PRO A 146 -8.06 -7.22 -9.95
C PRO A 146 -8.76 -6.98 -11.30
N LEU A 147 -10.02 -7.42 -11.46
CA LEU A 147 -10.77 -7.19 -12.70
C LEU A 147 -11.30 -5.75 -12.80
N ARG A 148 -11.57 -5.13 -11.64
CA ARG A 148 -12.08 -3.75 -11.49
C ARG A 148 -13.23 -3.39 -12.45
N ALA A 149 -14.10 -4.37 -12.71
CA ALA A 149 -15.31 -4.16 -13.49
C ALA A 149 -16.33 -3.36 -12.66
N PRO A 150 -17.01 -2.35 -13.24
CA PRO A 150 -18.16 -1.73 -12.59
C PRO A 150 -19.23 -2.77 -12.26
N SER A 151 -19.95 -2.55 -11.17
CA SER A 151 -20.80 -3.55 -10.54
C SER A 151 -22.28 -3.15 -10.52
N LEU A 152 -23.15 -4.13 -10.68
CA LEU A 152 -24.58 -4.05 -10.46
C LEU A 152 -24.92 -4.90 -9.24
N ILE A 153 -25.80 -4.41 -8.36
CA ILE A 153 -26.29 -5.19 -7.22
C ILE A 153 -27.73 -5.60 -7.48
N ILE A 154 -28.00 -6.90 -7.36
CA ILE A 154 -29.35 -7.44 -7.31
C ILE A 154 -29.78 -7.48 -5.84
N GLY A 155 -30.61 -6.51 -5.46
CA GLY A 155 -31.12 -6.33 -4.10
C GLY A 155 -32.17 -7.36 -3.71
N ASP A 156 -32.45 -7.46 -2.42
CA ASP A 156 -33.41 -8.42 -1.88
C ASP A 156 -34.76 -7.74 -1.58
N SER A 157 -35.83 -8.27 -2.19
CA SER A 157 -37.19 -7.77 -2.05
C SER A 157 -37.91 -8.33 -0.81
N ARG A 158 -37.34 -9.35 -0.15
CA ARG A 158 -37.94 -10.03 1.01
C ARG A 158 -37.73 -9.24 2.30
N LEU A 159 -38.38 -9.68 3.38
CA LEU A 159 -38.14 -9.14 4.72
C LEU A 159 -36.65 -9.19 5.10
N GLY A 160 -36.12 -8.07 5.61
CA GLY A 160 -34.69 -7.91 5.90
C GLY A 160 -33.83 -7.51 4.68
N GLY A 161 -34.42 -7.49 3.49
CA GLY A 161 -33.70 -7.25 2.24
C GLY A 161 -33.13 -5.83 2.08
N ILE A 162 -33.71 -4.83 2.75
CA ILE A 162 -33.15 -3.46 2.83
C ILE A 162 -31.74 -3.51 3.41
N SER A 163 -31.59 -4.09 4.60
CA SER A 163 -30.31 -4.18 5.29
C SER A 163 -29.30 -5.01 4.50
N GLN A 164 -29.73 -6.17 3.96
CA GLN A 164 -28.84 -7.00 3.16
C GLN A 164 -28.31 -6.27 1.92
N THR A 165 -29.16 -5.51 1.24
CA THR A 165 -28.78 -4.75 0.04
C THR A 165 -27.80 -3.62 0.38
N ILE A 166 -28.03 -2.89 1.46
CA ILE A 166 -27.12 -1.82 1.92
C ILE A 166 -25.77 -2.40 2.34
N SER A 167 -25.75 -3.47 3.14
CA SER A 167 -24.50 -4.12 3.59
C SER A 167 -23.70 -4.72 2.43
N ALA A 168 -24.38 -5.26 1.40
CA ALA A 168 -23.74 -5.71 0.17
C ALA A 168 -23.09 -4.55 -0.59
N PHE A 169 -23.79 -3.41 -0.70
CA PHE A 169 -23.25 -2.19 -1.30
C PHE A 169 -22.03 -1.66 -0.55
N GLU A 170 -22.11 -1.49 0.77
CA GLU A 170 -21.00 -1.00 1.59
C GLU A 170 -19.78 -1.92 1.49
N SER A 171 -20.01 -3.24 1.46
CA SER A 171 -18.97 -4.25 1.29
C SER A 171 -18.22 -4.15 -0.04
N LEU A 172 -18.91 -3.76 -1.11
CA LEU A 172 -18.30 -3.51 -2.42
C LEU A 172 -17.59 -2.14 -2.45
N ARG A 173 -18.20 -1.09 -1.89
CA ARG A 173 -17.61 0.26 -1.85
C ARG A 173 -16.31 0.30 -1.07
N ILE A 174 -16.24 -0.37 0.08
CA ILE A 174 -15.01 -0.41 0.90
C ILE A 174 -13.86 -1.15 0.19
N ARG A 175 -14.16 -2.03 -0.78
CA ARG A 175 -13.17 -2.72 -1.63
C ARG A 175 -12.85 -1.96 -2.92
N GLY A 176 -13.38 -0.74 -3.05
CA GLY A 176 -13.12 0.12 -4.17
C GLY A 176 -13.92 -0.21 -5.43
N TYR A 177 -15.00 -1.00 -5.39
CA TYR A 177 -15.87 -1.19 -6.54
C TYR A 177 -16.76 0.04 -6.80
N ASP A 178 -17.03 0.32 -8.07
CA ASP A 178 -18.07 1.28 -8.48
C ASP A 178 -19.38 0.52 -8.69
N VAL A 179 -20.40 0.87 -7.90
CA VAL A 179 -21.73 0.29 -8.04
C VAL A 179 -22.58 1.27 -8.85
N GLU A 180 -22.94 0.86 -10.06
CA GLU A 180 -23.57 1.72 -11.07
C GLU A 180 -25.10 1.67 -11.00
N SER A 181 -25.67 0.59 -10.48
CA SER A 181 -27.11 0.49 -10.23
C SER A 181 -27.45 -0.62 -9.23
N VAL A 182 -28.57 -0.44 -8.54
CA VAL A 182 -29.24 -1.48 -7.75
C VAL A 182 -30.53 -1.90 -8.46
N LEU A 183 -30.67 -3.19 -8.72
CA LEU A 183 -31.85 -3.77 -9.37
C LEU A 183 -32.54 -4.71 -8.38
N LEU A 184 -33.87 -4.70 -8.31
CA LEU A 184 -34.60 -5.63 -7.44
C LEU A 184 -36.02 -5.90 -7.92
N PHE A 185 -36.63 -6.98 -7.46
CA PHE A 185 -38.05 -7.20 -7.72
C PHE A 185 -38.91 -6.35 -6.77
N LYS A 186 -40.10 -5.99 -7.25
CA LYS A 186 -41.14 -5.37 -6.45
C LYS A 186 -41.79 -6.44 -5.58
N ASP A 187 -41.94 -6.09 -4.32
CA ASP A 187 -42.81 -6.76 -3.39
C ASP A 187 -43.68 -5.65 -2.79
N ASP A 188 -44.96 -5.62 -3.16
CA ASP A 188 -45.89 -4.58 -2.70
C ASP A 188 -46.29 -4.78 -1.22
N GLY A 189 -45.96 -5.92 -0.62
CA GLY A 189 -46.15 -6.18 0.81
C GLY A 189 -45.05 -5.54 1.67
N TYR A 190 -43.79 -5.60 1.23
CA TYR A 190 -42.66 -5.02 1.97
C TYR A 190 -42.23 -3.64 1.47
N GLU A 191 -42.46 -3.34 0.20
CA GLU A 191 -42.12 -2.07 -0.47
C GLU A 191 -40.64 -1.64 -0.34
N ASN A 192 -39.72 -2.60 -0.12
CA ASN A 192 -38.27 -2.36 0.01
C ASN A 192 -37.71 -1.46 -1.09
N TYR A 193 -38.23 -1.64 -2.32
CA TYR A 193 -37.79 -0.88 -3.50
C TYR A 193 -37.97 0.63 -3.36
N ARG A 194 -39.04 1.10 -2.69
CA ARG A 194 -39.29 2.54 -2.49
C ARG A 194 -38.26 3.13 -1.53
N TYR A 195 -38.01 2.44 -0.42
CA TYR A 195 -37.01 2.88 0.55
C TYR A 195 -35.62 2.91 -0.06
N LEU A 196 -35.22 1.82 -0.74
CA LEU A 196 -33.91 1.71 -1.35
C LEU A 196 -33.70 2.75 -2.46
N GLU A 197 -34.72 3.03 -3.27
CA GLU A 197 -34.67 4.09 -4.28
C GLU A 197 -34.40 5.46 -3.65
N GLU A 198 -35.11 5.82 -2.59
CA GLU A 198 -34.88 7.07 -1.89
C GLU A 198 -33.48 7.11 -1.23
N TYR A 199 -33.10 6.03 -0.55
CA TYR A 199 -31.83 5.90 0.16
C TYR A 199 -30.64 6.07 -0.80
N PHE A 200 -30.57 5.27 -1.86
CA PHE A 200 -29.43 5.28 -2.78
C PHE A 200 -29.37 6.55 -3.62
N ARG A 201 -30.51 7.08 -4.06
CA ARG A 201 -30.55 8.34 -4.81
C ARG A 201 -30.08 9.52 -3.95
N LYS A 202 -30.56 9.63 -2.70
CA LYS A 202 -30.24 10.78 -1.82
C LYS A 202 -28.83 10.70 -1.24
N GLN A 203 -28.37 9.52 -0.86
CA GLN A 203 -27.12 9.38 -0.11
C GLN A 203 -25.92 9.03 -0.98
N HIS A 204 -26.14 8.32 -2.10
CA HIS A 204 -25.06 7.73 -2.88
C HIS A 204 -25.08 8.09 -4.37
N GLY A 205 -26.14 8.72 -4.86
CA GLY A 205 -26.31 9.02 -6.29
C GLY A 205 -26.45 7.78 -7.18
N VAL A 206 -26.77 6.61 -6.60
CA VAL A 206 -26.89 5.34 -7.33
C VAL A 206 -28.36 5.10 -7.70
N PRO A 207 -28.68 4.86 -8.99
CA PRO A 207 -30.06 4.60 -9.41
C PRO A 207 -30.54 3.21 -8.96
N VAL A 208 -31.78 3.16 -8.48
CA VAL A 208 -32.47 1.91 -8.14
C VAL A 208 -33.58 1.66 -9.14
N THR A 209 -33.61 0.46 -9.72
CA THR A 209 -34.64 0.07 -10.67
C THR A 209 -35.37 -1.17 -10.15
N SER A 210 -36.70 -1.12 -10.15
CA SER A 210 -37.53 -2.22 -9.67
C SER A 210 -38.42 -2.81 -10.76
N LEU A 211 -38.46 -4.14 -10.81
CA LEU A 211 -39.28 -4.90 -11.78
C LEU A 211 -40.36 -5.70 -11.08
N LEU A 212 -41.46 -5.99 -11.77
CA LEU A 212 -42.42 -6.97 -11.26
C LEU A 212 -41.75 -8.35 -11.12
N PRO A 213 -42.09 -9.13 -10.08
CA PRO A 213 -41.47 -10.43 -9.85
C PRO A 213 -41.75 -11.41 -11.00
N PRO A 214 -40.85 -12.40 -11.23
CA PRO A 214 -41.10 -13.46 -12.18
C PRO A 214 -42.33 -14.30 -11.77
N PRO A 215 -42.96 -15.05 -12.70
CA PRO A 215 -44.01 -15.99 -12.36
C PRO A 215 -43.52 -17.03 -11.33
N LYS A 216 -44.46 -17.58 -10.55
CA LYS A 216 -44.15 -18.70 -9.65
C LYS A 216 -43.74 -19.92 -10.48
N LYS A 217 -42.75 -20.66 -9.99
CA LYS A 217 -42.26 -21.88 -10.64
C LYS A 217 -43.40 -22.89 -10.79
N HIS A 218 -43.60 -23.42 -12.00
CA HIS A 218 -44.56 -24.49 -12.27
C HIS A 218 -43.90 -25.88 -12.12
N ASP A 219 -44.66 -26.87 -11.66
CA ASP A 219 -44.18 -28.26 -11.56
C ASP A 219 -43.90 -28.88 -12.94
N ASN A 220 -44.60 -28.42 -13.98
CA ASN A 220 -44.37 -28.83 -15.36
C ASN A 220 -43.28 -27.94 -16.01
N PRO A 221 -42.13 -28.50 -16.43
CA PRO A 221 -41.02 -27.73 -17.00
C PRO A 221 -41.31 -26.99 -18.30
N GLU A 222 -42.29 -27.44 -19.09
CA GLU A 222 -42.70 -26.76 -20.33
C GLU A 222 -43.56 -25.54 -20.02
N GLN A 223 -44.55 -25.70 -19.12
CA GLN A 223 -45.41 -24.61 -18.66
C GLN A 223 -44.60 -23.55 -17.90
N ASP A 224 -43.66 -23.97 -17.05
CA ASP A 224 -42.75 -23.08 -16.33
C ASP A 224 -41.98 -22.18 -17.29
N ALA A 225 -41.44 -22.79 -18.35
CA ALA A 225 -40.68 -22.06 -19.32
C ALA A 225 -41.51 -21.18 -20.25
N GLU A 226 -42.72 -21.60 -20.62
CA GLU A 226 -43.63 -20.74 -21.35
C GLU A 226 -44.00 -19.51 -20.53
N ALA A 227 -44.30 -19.69 -19.23
CA ALA A 227 -44.57 -18.59 -18.30
C ALA A 227 -43.37 -17.63 -18.19
N MET A 228 -42.15 -18.17 -18.05
CA MET A 228 -40.91 -17.38 -18.00
C MET A 228 -40.62 -16.65 -19.32
N GLU A 229 -40.80 -17.30 -20.48
CA GLU A 229 -40.61 -16.64 -21.78
C GLU A 229 -41.64 -15.53 -22.00
N ASN A 230 -42.89 -15.74 -21.58
CA ASN A 230 -43.92 -14.70 -21.59
C ASN A 230 -43.55 -13.53 -20.68
N TYR A 231 -42.98 -13.80 -19.50
CA TYR A 231 -42.41 -12.77 -18.63
C TYR A 231 -41.31 -11.97 -19.34
N TYR A 232 -40.32 -12.62 -19.97
CA TYR A 232 -39.24 -11.94 -20.69
C TYR A 232 -39.69 -11.16 -21.94
N ARG A 233 -40.83 -11.51 -22.54
CA ARG A 233 -41.40 -10.80 -23.72
C ARG A 233 -42.13 -9.51 -23.37
N ARG A 234 -42.41 -9.28 -22.10
CA ARG A 234 -43.09 -8.09 -21.62
C ARG A 234 -42.39 -6.81 -22.07
N LYS A 235 -43.16 -5.92 -22.71
CA LYS A 235 -42.61 -4.67 -23.26
C LYS A 235 -42.15 -3.70 -22.17
N ASP A 236 -42.88 -3.64 -21.06
CA ASP A 236 -42.57 -2.79 -19.92
C ASP A 236 -41.22 -3.15 -19.27
N LEU A 237 -40.91 -4.45 -19.14
CA LEU A 237 -39.60 -4.89 -18.63
C LEU A 237 -38.46 -4.46 -19.56
N ALA A 238 -38.63 -4.63 -20.87
CA ALA A 238 -37.61 -4.26 -21.85
C ALA A 238 -37.38 -2.74 -21.90
N GLU A 239 -38.42 -1.93 -21.71
CA GLU A 239 -38.32 -0.47 -21.63
C GLU A 239 -37.55 -0.03 -20.39
N ILE A 240 -37.92 -0.56 -19.21
CA ILE A 240 -37.25 -0.25 -17.94
C ILE A 240 -35.78 -0.67 -17.98
N ILE A 241 -35.48 -1.89 -18.44
CA ILE A 241 -34.10 -2.37 -18.57
C ILE A 241 -33.33 -1.60 -19.65
N GLY A 242 -34.00 -1.13 -20.70
CA GLY A 242 -33.38 -0.26 -21.69
C GLY A 242 -32.84 1.03 -21.10
N GLN A 243 -33.59 1.68 -20.20
CA GLN A 243 -33.14 2.88 -19.50
C GLN A 243 -31.92 2.63 -18.58
N VAL A 244 -31.88 1.46 -17.94
CA VAL A 244 -30.71 1.01 -17.17
C VAL A 244 -29.51 0.89 -18.11
N LEU A 245 -29.64 0.17 -19.23
CA LEU A 245 -28.56 -0.03 -20.19
C LEU A 245 -28.05 1.27 -20.80
N GLU A 246 -28.93 2.21 -21.15
CA GLU A 246 -28.52 3.55 -21.62
C GLU A 246 -27.70 4.30 -20.57
N THR A 247 -28.06 4.18 -19.30
CA THR A 247 -27.28 4.77 -18.20
C THR A 247 -25.91 4.13 -18.09
N LEU A 248 -25.85 2.80 -18.13
CA LEU A 248 -24.60 2.04 -18.11
C LEU A 248 -23.71 2.38 -19.32
N ASP A 249 -24.28 2.57 -20.52
CA ASP A 249 -23.52 2.97 -21.70
C ASP A 249 -22.88 4.36 -21.53
N ARG A 250 -23.67 5.33 -21.03
CA ARG A 250 -23.16 6.68 -20.73
C ARG A 250 -22.04 6.67 -19.69
N ASN A 251 -22.17 5.87 -18.63
CA ASN A 251 -21.19 5.80 -17.55
C ASN A 251 -19.88 5.15 -18.04
N HIS A 252 -19.97 4.10 -18.85
CA HIS A 252 -18.82 3.50 -19.52
C HIS A 252 -18.07 4.52 -20.38
N ALA A 253 -18.79 5.24 -21.25
CA ALA A 253 -18.19 6.27 -22.10
C ALA A 253 -17.59 7.43 -21.28
N ALA A 254 -18.21 7.80 -20.15
CA ALA A 254 -17.70 8.82 -19.24
C ALA A 254 -16.41 8.39 -18.54
N ARG A 255 -16.31 7.14 -18.07
CA ARG A 255 -15.08 6.59 -17.45
C ARG A 255 -13.90 6.69 -18.42
N ILE A 256 -14.10 6.26 -19.67
CA ILE A 256 -13.07 6.32 -20.70
C ILE A 256 -12.64 7.76 -20.99
N ARG A 257 -13.59 8.69 -21.20
CA ARG A 257 -13.28 10.11 -21.41
C ARG A 257 -12.54 10.72 -20.22
N ASN A 258 -12.89 10.34 -18.99
CA ASN A 258 -12.23 10.83 -17.79
C ASN A 258 -10.75 10.42 -17.76
N LEU A 259 -10.45 9.16 -18.10
CA LEU A 259 -9.10 8.62 -18.21
C LEU A 259 -8.31 9.31 -19.35
N ASP A 260 -8.88 9.39 -20.55
CA ASP A 260 -8.23 9.99 -21.73
C ASP A 260 -7.82 11.45 -21.52
N THR A 261 -8.58 12.19 -20.70
CA THR A 261 -8.36 13.62 -20.46
C THR A 261 -7.63 13.90 -19.15
N MET A 262 -7.35 12.89 -18.33
CA MET A 262 -6.83 13.08 -16.97
C MET A 262 -5.47 13.77 -16.95
N ALA A 263 -4.51 13.25 -17.73
CA ALA A 263 -3.17 13.83 -17.84
C ALA A 263 -3.18 15.29 -18.33
N THR A 264 -4.01 15.61 -19.32
CA THR A 264 -4.15 16.98 -19.84
C THR A 264 -4.76 17.94 -18.82
N ARG A 265 -5.70 17.48 -17.99
CA ARG A 265 -6.22 18.29 -16.88
C ARG A 265 -5.18 18.43 -15.78
N ALA A 266 -4.48 17.35 -15.44
CA ALA A 266 -3.44 17.34 -14.43
C ALA A 266 -2.32 18.33 -14.75
N SER A 267 -1.84 18.38 -16.01
CA SER A 267 -0.80 19.33 -16.44
C SER A 267 -1.20 20.80 -16.32
N LYS A 268 -2.51 21.09 -16.21
CA LYS A 268 -3.04 22.45 -16.05
C LYS A 268 -3.33 22.82 -14.60
N HIS A 269 -3.52 21.83 -13.74
CA HIS A 269 -4.11 22.04 -12.41
C HIS A 269 -3.26 21.49 -11.25
N ILE A 270 -2.27 20.64 -11.51
CA ILE A 270 -1.45 19.99 -10.47
C ILE A 270 -0.01 20.51 -10.49
N TRP A 271 0.47 20.92 -9.32
CA TRP A 271 1.90 21.17 -9.10
C TRP A 271 2.58 19.93 -8.50
N TYR A 272 3.37 19.22 -9.30
CA TYR A 272 4.05 18.00 -8.86
C TYR A 272 5.31 18.29 -8.01
N PRO A 273 5.54 17.51 -6.93
CA PRO A 273 6.78 17.56 -6.17
C PRO A 273 7.96 17.00 -7.00
N PHE A 274 9.18 17.49 -6.75
CA PHE A 274 10.42 17.06 -7.42
C PHE A 274 10.37 17.02 -8.96
N THR A 275 9.52 17.84 -9.57
CA THR A 275 9.31 17.82 -11.03
C THR A 275 9.54 19.20 -11.63
N GLN A 276 10.40 19.27 -12.66
CA GLN A 276 10.53 20.48 -13.46
C GLN A 276 9.34 20.58 -14.44
N GLN A 277 8.34 21.36 -14.06
CA GLN A 277 7.07 21.46 -14.78
C GLN A 277 7.20 21.96 -16.22
N SER A 278 8.23 22.74 -16.54
CA SER A 278 8.47 23.17 -17.93
C SER A 278 8.89 22.03 -18.85
N LEU A 279 9.35 20.91 -18.30
CA LEU A 279 9.82 19.73 -19.04
C LEU A 279 8.77 18.61 -19.09
N VAL A 280 7.65 18.75 -18.37
CA VAL A 280 6.61 17.71 -18.26
C VAL A 280 5.33 18.17 -18.96
N GLY A 281 4.97 17.49 -20.04
CA GLY A 281 3.70 17.66 -20.74
C GLY A 281 2.69 16.56 -20.40
N PRO A 282 1.45 16.64 -20.92
CA PRO A 282 0.43 15.59 -20.74
C PRO A 282 0.91 14.17 -21.09
N LYS A 283 1.78 14.03 -22.11
CA LYS A 283 2.32 12.74 -22.54
C LYS A 283 3.27 12.09 -21.52
N ASP A 284 3.84 12.89 -20.62
CA ASP A 284 4.82 12.47 -19.61
C ASP A 284 4.14 12.14 -18.26
N ILE A 285 2.83 12.39 -18.15
CA ILE A 285 2.02 12.13 -16.95
C ILE A 285 1.35 10.77 -17.08
N MET A 286 1.74 9.83 -16.21
CA MET A 286 1.09 8.52 -16.11
C MET A 286 -0.31 8.66 -15.51
N THR A 287 -1.34 8.24 -16.27
CA THR A 287 -2.71 8.16 -15.76
C THR A 287 -2.93 6.80 -15.10
N ILE A 288 -3.22 6.79 -13.80
CA ILE A 288 -3.50 5.58 -13.00
C ILE A 288 -5.00 5.53 -12.71
N ASP A 289 -5.69 4.45 -13.10
CA ASP A 289 -7.10 4.20 -12.79
C ASP A 289 -7.27 3.58 -11.39
N SER A 290 -6.44 2.59 -11.08
CA SER A 290 -6.52 1.80 -9.85
C SER A 290 -5.20 1.07 -9.58
N ALA A 291 -5.09 0.43 -8.42
CA ALA A 291 -3.92 -0.36 -8.03
C ALA A 291 -4.34 -1.55 -7.14
N HIS A 292 -3.68 -2.69 -7.31
CA HIS A 292 -3.91 -3.89 -6.49
C HIS A 292 -2.65 -4.76 -6.45
N GLY A 293 -2.29 -5.26 -5.25
CA GLY A 293 -1.01 -5.96 -5.07
C GLY A 293 0.15 -5.04 -5.47
N ASP A 294 1.12 -5.54 -6.21
CA ASP A 294 2.28 -4.72 -6.61
C ASP A 294 2.10 -3.97 -7.95
N TYR A 295 0.85 -3.84 -8.43
CA TYR A 295 0.57 -3.34 -9.78
C TYR A 295 -0.43 -2.19 -9.80
N PHE A 296 -0.12 -1.19 -10.61
CA PHE A 296 -1.05 -0.17 -11.10
C PHE A 296 -1.80 -0.66 -12.34
N GLN A 297 -2.98 -0.10 -12.55
CA GLN A 297 -3.74 -0.15 -13.79
C GLN A 297 -3.63 1.21 -14.46
N THR A 298 -2.75 1.30 -15.46
CA THR A 298 -2.42 2.58 -16.11
C THR A 298 -3.07 2.68 -17.48
N LEU A 299 -3.41 3.89 -17.90
CA LEU A 299 -3.87 4.14 -19.27
C LEU A 299 -2.77 3.72 -20.25
N ALA A 300 -3.11 2.83 -21.19
CA ALA A 300 -2.18 2.41 -22.23
C ALA A 300 -1.84 3.61 -23.13
N PRO A 301 -0.55 3.83 -23.47
CA PRO A 301 -0.18 4.89 -24.39
C PRO A 301 -0.83 4.66 -25.76
N PRO A 302 -1.18 5.73 -26.50
CA PRO A 302 -1.70 5.59 -27.86
C PRO A 302 -0.68 4.84 -28.72
N ALA A 303 -1.12 3.86 -29.51
CA ALA A 303 -0.25 3.15 -30.44
C ALA A 303 0.40 4.16 -31.40
N SER A 304 1.73 4.11 -31.54
CA SER A 304 2.53 5.17 -32.16
C SER A 304 2.28 5.39 -33.66
N THR A 305 1.50 4.53 -34.34
CA THR A 305 1.35 4.59 -35.81
C THR A 305 -0.01 4.12 -36.36
N SER A 306 -1.00 3.78 -35.52
CA SER A 306 -2.33 3.38 -35.98
C SER A 306 -3.40 3.77 -34.95
N ALA A 307 -4.60 4.13 -35.41
CA ALA A 307 -5.75 4.22 -34.51
C ALA A 307 -5.84 2.94 -33.67
N PRO A 308 -6.01 3.03 -32.33
CA PRO A 308 -6.01 1.85 -31.48
C PRO A 308 -7.10 0.88 -31.98
N SER A 309 -6.71 -0.38 -32.21
CA SER A 309 -7.69 -1.42 -32.55
C SER A 309 -8.74 -1.49 -31.43
N PRO A 310 -10.05 -1.55 -31.76
CA PRO A 310 -11.13 -1.62 -30.76
C PRO A 310 -10.93 -2.73 -29.73
N ASP A 311 -10.17 -3.77 -30.08
CA ASP A 311 -9.91 -4.98 -29.29
C ASP A 311 -8.84 -4.77 -28.20
N THR A 312 -8.14 -3.63 -28.21
CA THR A 312 -7.06 -3.34 -27.27
C THR A 312 -7.62 -2.84 -25.94
N PRO A 313 -7.24 -3.44 -24.80
CA PRO A 313 -7.59 -2.91 -23.49
C PRO A 313 -7.16 -1.45 -23.34
N VAL A 314 -8.00 -0.62 -22.74
CA VAL A 314 -7.69 0.78 -22.40
C VAL A 314 -6.61 0.84 -21.32
N LEU A 315 -6.61 -0.12 -20.41
CA LEU A 315 -5.69 -0.20 -19.28
C LEU A 315 -4.62 -1.27 -19.50
N ARG A 316 -3.44 -1.05 -18.93
CA ARG A 316 -2.37 -2.03 -18.81
C ARG A 316 -1.94 -2.18 -17.36
N SER A 317 -1.55 -3.38 -16.98
CA SER A 317 -0.92 -3.60 -15.68
C SER A 317 0.52 -3.11 -15.69
N SER A 318 0.92 -2.33 -14.68
CA SER A 318 2.25 -1.73 -14.55
C SER A 318 2.80 -2.00 -13.16
N PHE A 319 3.96 -2.66 -13.06
CA PHE A 319 4.58 -2.98 -11.78
C PHE A 319 5.09 -1.72 -11.09
N ASP A 320 4.76 -1.55 -9.81
CA ASP A 320 5.24 -0.45 -8.99
C ASP A 320 6.63 -0.76 -8.42
N ALA A 321 7.65 -0.73 -9.30
CA ALA A 321 9.04 -0.96 -8.89
C ALA A 321 9.57 0.13 -7.94
N SER A 322 8.92 1.30 -7.91
CA SER A 322 9.24 2.39 -7.00
C SER A 322 8.66 2.20 -5.60
N ALA A 323 7.77 1.20 -5.43
CA ALA A 323 6.96 1.00 -4.25
C ALA A 323 6.26 2.30 -3.80
N SER A 324 5.78 3.09 -4.77
CA SER A 324 5.16 4.42 -4.59
C SER A 324 5.95 5.27 -3.60
N TRP A 325 7.20 5.55 -3.95
CA TRP A 325 8.15 6.27 -3.09
C TRP A 325 8.54 5.50 -1.82
N TRP A 326 8.81 4.20 -2.00
CA TRP A 326 9.22 3.26 -0.94
C TRP A 326 8.24 3.12 0.23
N THR A 327 6.96 3.44 0.01
CA THR A 327 5.88 3.32 1.00
C THR A 327 5.22 1.94 0.98
N GLN A 328 5.19 1.27 -0.18
CA GLN A 328 4.51 -0.02 -0.35
C GLN A 328 5.32 -1.19 0.21
N GLY A 329 4.59 -2.16 0.79
CA GLY A 329 5.12 -3.43 1.29
C GLY A 329 4.10 -4.56 1.43
N LEU A 330 2.82 -4.22 1.64
CA LEU A 330 1.71 -5.19 1.75
C LEU A 330 0.79 -5.17 0.52
N GLY A 331 1.25 -4.55 -0.57
CA GLY A 331 0.52 -4.34 -1.80
C GLY A 331 -0.55 -3.24 -1.72
N HIS A 332 -0.88 -2.69 -2.88
CA HIS A 332 -1.96 -1.72 -3.08
C HIS A 332 -3.33 -2.33 -2.79
N SER A 333 -4.24 -1.52 -2.25
CA SER A 333 -5.62 -1.91 -1.94
C SER A 333 -5.73 -3.17 -1.09
N ASN A 334 -4.85 -3.32 -0.08
CA ASN A 334 -4.87 -4.42 0.87
C ASN A 334 -6.17 -4.40 1.71
N PRO A 335 -7.05 -5.43 1.62
CA PRO A 335 -8.34 -5.41 2.31
C PRO A 335 -8.24 -5.30 3.83
N LYS A 336 -7.21 -5.87 4.47
CA LYS A 336 -7.03 -5.77 5.93
C LYS A 336 -6.76 -4.33 6.34
N LEU A 337 -5.83 -3.65 5.65
CA LEU A 337 -5.50 -2.25 5.94
C LEU A 337 -6.69 -1.32 5.64
N THR A 338 -7.42 -1.56 4.55
CA THR A 338 -8.61 -0.75 4.23
C THR A 338 -9.72 -0.91 5.27
N MET A 339 -9.96 -2.13 5.76
CA MET A 339 -10.92 -2.37 6.85
C MET A 339 -10.46 -1.70 8.17
N ALA A 340 -9.16 -1.77 8.48
CA ALA A 340 -8.57 -1.11 9.65
C ALA A 340 -8.79 0.42 9.60
N ALA A 341 -8.56 1.04 8.44
CA ALA A 341 -8.80 2.46 8.22
C ALA A 341 -10.28 2.82 8.39
N ALA A 342 -11.18 2.09 7.73
CA ALA A 342 -12.61 2.36 7.80
C ALA A 342 -13.19 2.20 9.21
N TYR A 343 -12.76 1.15 9.94
CA TYR A 343 -13.12 0.94 11.33
C TYR A 343 -12.70 2.12 12.21
N ALA A 344 -11.44 2.55 12.11
CA ALA A 344 -10.93 3.67 12.89
C ALA A 344 -11.63 4.99 12.53
N ALA A 345 -11.90 5.22 11.25
CA ALA A 345 -12.63 6.39 10.79
C ALA A 345 -14.04 6.45 11.36
N GLY A 346 -14.77 5.32 11.34
CA GLY A 346 -16.13 5.24 11.91
C GLY A 346 -16.15 5.33 13.44
N ARG A 347 -15.13 4.81 14.13
CA ARG A 347 -15.06 4.82 15.59
C ARG A 347 -14.58 6.15 16.18
N TYR A 348 -13.62 6.80 15.52
CA TYR A 348 -12.91 7.95 16.10
C TYR A 348 -12.94 9.20 15.24
N GLY A 349 -12.93 9.07 13.91
CA GLY A 349 -12.51 10.15 13.04
C GLY A 349 -11.13 10.67 13.46
N HIS A 350 -11.04 11.96 13.81
CA HIS A 350 -9.89 12.54 14.47
C HIS A 350 -10.26 13.04 15.87
N VAL A 351 -9.42 12.74 16.85
CA VAL A 351 -9.56 13.18 18.26
C VAL A 351 -8.24 13.74 18.76
N MET A 352 -8.32 14.67 19.72
CA MET A 352 -7.16 15.30 20.35
C MET A 352 -6.24 14.24 21.00
N PHE A 353 -4.93 14.38 20.82
CA PHE A 353 -3.94 13.51 21.47
C PHE A 353 -3.18 14.20 22.61
N ALA A 354 -3.04 15.53 22.60
CA ALA A 354 -2.32 16.23 23.66
C ALA A 354 -2.97 16.00 25.04
N SER A 355 -2.24 15.37 25.96
CA SER A 355 -2.75 14.93 27.28
C SER A 355 -3.95 13.96 27.20
N ALA A 356 -4.07 13.21 26.10
CA ALA A 356 -5.10 12.21 25.87
C ALA A 356 -4.48 10.93 25.29
N VAL A 357 -5.25 9.85 25.28
CA VAL A 357 -4.82 8.57 24.71
C VAL A 357 -6.01 7.88 24.05
N HIS A 358 -5.73 7.11 23.00
CA HIS A 358 -6.69 6.23 22.36
C HIS A 358 -6.03 4.88 22.06
N GLN A 359 -6.88 3.85 21.92
CA GLN A 359 -6.42 2.47 21.82
C GLN A 359 -5.44 2.22 20.67
N PRO A 360 -5.66 2.73 19.44
CA PRO A 360 -4.72 2.51 18.33
C PRO A 360 -3.31 3.06 18.60
N ALA A 361 -3.19 4.28 19.14
CA ALA A 361 -1.87 4.85 19.45
C ALA A 361 -1.17 4.11 20.59
N MET A 362 -1.90 3.66 21.63
CA MET A 362 -1.27 2.89 22.71
C MET A 362 -0.73 1.55 22.19
N ALA A 363 -1.58 0.79 21.49
CA ALA A 363 -1.21 -0.52 20.97
C ALA A 363 -0.07 -0.45 19.94
N LEU A 364 -0.06 0.59 19.08
CA LEU A 364 1.04 0.80 18.13
C LEU A 364 2.36 1.10 18.86
N ALA A 365 2.33 1.92 19.92
CA ALA A 365 3.53 2.22 20.68
C ALA A 365 4.14 0.95 21.30
N GLU A 366 3.31 0.12 21.94
CA GLU A 366 3.75 -1.15 22.53
C GLU A 366 4.29 -2.11 21.47
N THR A 367 3.60 -2.23 20.33
CA THR A 367 4.01 -3.13 19.23
C THR A 367 5.35 -2.72 18.64
N LEU A 368 5.60 -1.42 18.45
CA LEU A 368 6.87 -0.92 17.94
C LEU A 368 8.02 -1.11 18.95
N LEU A 369 7.79 -0.79 20.22
CA LEU A 369 8.80 -0.94 21.27
C LEU A 369 9.20 -2.41 21.47
N ASP A 370 8.23 -3.33 21.43
CA ASP A 370 8.49 -4.77 21.48
C ASP A 370 9.21 -5.26 20.22
N GLY A 371 8.72 -4.90 19.02
CA GLY A 371 9.29 -5.39 17.76
C GLY A 371 10.74 -4.95 17.50
N ILE A 372 11.14 -3.75 17.94
CA ILE A 372 12.50 -3.23 17.71
C ILE A 372 13.55 -3.94 18.55
N GLN A 373 13.16 -4.54 19.69
CA GLN A 373 14.08 -5.27 20.58
C GLN A 373 15.31 -4.42 20.98
N ASN A 374 15.12 -3.11 21.20
CA ASN A 374 16.15 -2.21 21.69
C ASN A 374 15.88 -1.86 23.16
N PRO A 375 16.72 -2.30 24.11
CA PRO A 375 16.49 -2.13 25.54
C PRO A 375 16.53 -0.66 26.00
N ARG A 376 17.03 0.25 25.16
CA ARG A 376 17.12 1.69 25.46
C ARG A 376 15.81 2.41 25.21
N LEU A 377 15.07 2.05 24.15
CA LEU A 377 13.89 2.78 23.69
C LEU A 377 12.68 2.50 24.58
N SER A 378 12.02 3.56 25.05
CA SER A 378 10.90 3.44 26.00
C SER A 378 9.76 4.44 25.75
N ARG A 379 9.92 5.35 24.77
CA ARG A 379 8.96 6.41 24.47
C ARG A 379 8.72 6.51 22.97
N VAL A 380 7.47 6.81 22.61
CA VAL A 380 7.04 7.02 21.22
C VAL A 380 6.45 8.42 21.10
N PHE A 381 6.98 9.21 20.18
CA PHE A 381 6.41 10.48 19.75
C PHE A 381 5.77 10.31 18.37
N TYR A 382 4.60 10.88 18.14
CA TYR A 382 3.88 10.78 16.87
C TYR A 382 4.00 12.06 16.05
N SER A 383 4.18 11.93 14.75
CA SER A 383 4.15 13.04 13.79
C SER A 383 3.56 12.59 12.45
N ASP A 384 3.54 13.49 11.46
CA ASP A 384 2.75 13.26 10.24
C ASP A 384 3.54 12.49 9.16
N ASN A 385 4.86 12.70 9.06
CA ASN A 385 5.72 12.08 8.05
C ASN A 385 7.20 12.03 8.48
N GLY A 386 8.05 11.41 7.65
CA GLY A 386 9.48 11.26 7.89
C GLY A 386 10.20 12.57 8.25
N SER A 387 10.04 13.62 7.44
CA SER A 387 10.67 14.93 7.67
C SER A 387 10.32 15.51 9.04
N THR A 388 9.04 15.47 9.42
CA THR A 388 8.60 15.97 10.73
C THR A 388 9.11 15.10 11.89
N GLY A 389 9.21 13.78 11.70
CA GLY A 389 9.80 12.87 12.68
C GLY A 389 11.30 13.10 12.88
N ILE A 390 12.00 13.44 11.80
CA ILE A 390 13.41 13.84 11.86
C ILE A 390 13.57 15.17 12.60
N GLU A 391 12.71 16.15 12.37
CA GLU A 391 12.75 17.40 13.15
C GLU A 391 12.51 17.20 14.65
N VAL A 392 11.65 16.24 15.01
CA VAL A 392 11.49 15.80 16.40
C VAL A 392 12.80 15.19 16.92
N ALA A 393 13.41 14.27 16.18
CA ALA A 393 14.67 13.63 16.55
C ALA A 393 15.84 14.62 16.71
N ILE A 394 15.92 15.63 15.83
CA ILE A 394 16.90 16.71 15.91
C ILE A 394 16.71 17.50 17.20
N LYS A 395 15.49 17.92 17.52
CA LYS A 395 15.20 18.66 18.78
C LYS A 395 15.59 17.84 20.01
N MET A 396 15.30 16.53 20.00
CA MET A 396 15.70 15.58 21.04
C MET A 396 17.22 15.54 21.21
N GLY A 397 17.96 15.26 20.14
CA GLY A 397 19.43 15.15 20.18
C GLY A 397 20.11 16.46 20.58
N LEU A 398 19.75 17.58 19.93
CA LEU A 398 20.34 18.88 20.23
C LEU A 398 20.12 19.29 21.70
N ARG A 399 18.91 19.09 22.26
CA ARG A 399 18.64 19.42 23.66
C ARG A 399 19.42 18.53 24.61
N ALA A 400 19.49 17.23 24.32
CA ALA A 400 20.23 16.25 25.12
C ALA A 400 21.72 16.59 25.20
N ALA A 401 22.35 16.85 24.05
CA ALA A 401 23.76 17.27 24.01
C ALA A 401 24.00 18.61 24.72
N ARG A 402 23.11 19.60 24.54
CA ARG A 402 23.23 20.90 25.25
C ARG A 402 23.22 20.73 26.75
N LYS A 403 22.25 19.98 27.30
CA LYS A 403 22.16 19.75 28.75
C LYS A 403 23.40 18.99 29.24
N ARG A 404 23.84 17.95 28.53
CA ARG A 404 25.01 17.16 28.94
C ARG A 404 26.30 17.97 29.01
N TYR A 405 26.54 18.83 28.03
CA TYR A 405 27.83 19.53 27.90
C TYR A 405 27.78 20.99 28.41
N GLY A 406 26.70 21.37 29.09
CA GLY A 406 26.54 22.72 29.66
C GLY A 406 26.53 23.83 28.61
N TRP A 407 26.04 23.55 27.40
CA TRP A 407 26.02 24.51 26.30
C TRP A 407 24.77 25.38 26.34
N ASP A 408 24.95 26.69 26.23
CA ASP A 408 23.85 27.65 26.15
C ASP A 408 23.14 27.63 24.78
N THR A 409 22.05 28.39 24.68
CA THR A 409 21.20 28.45 23.47
C THR A 409 21.83 29.24 22.31
N THR A 410 22.83 30.08 22.56
CA THR A 410 23.55 30.88 21.56
C THR A 410 24.60 30.07 20.80
N GLN A 411 25.07 28.97 21.40
CA GLN A 411 26.04 28.08 20.79
C GLN A 411 25.40 27.28 19.65
N LYS A 412 26.01 27.39 18.47
CA LYS A 412 25.60 26.67 17.25
C LYS A 412 26.00 25.21 17.35
N LEU A 413 25.01 24.33 17.23
CA LEU A 413 25.21 22.89 17.15
C LEU A 413 24.91 22.43 15.73
N GLY A 414 25.74 21.52 15.23
CA GLY A 414 25.47 20.79 13.99
C GLY A 414 25.09 19.34 14.23
N ILE A 415 24.85 18.63 13.14
CA ILE A 415 24.66 17.19 13.08
C ILE A 415 25.89 16.51 12.47
N LEU A 416 26.26 15.36 13.00
CA LEU A 416 27.25 14.49 12.37
C LEU A 416 26.49 13.46 11.52
N GLY A 417 26.87 13.26 10.27
CA GLY A 417 26.19 12.34 9.36
C GLY A 417 27.11 11.81 8.27
N LEU A 418 26.52 11.21 7.24
CA LEU A 418 27.25 10.68 6.08
C LEU A 418 26.94 11.51 4.82
N LYS A 419 27.90 11.58 3.90
CA LYS A 419 27.65 12.21 2.60
C LYS A 419 26.56 11.48 1.81
N GLY A 420 25.72 12.21 1.09
CA GLY A 420 24.59 11.68 0.34
C GLY A 420 23.41 11.23 1.19
N SER A 421 23.43 11.44 2.52
CA SER A 421 22.27 11.14 3.36
C SER A 421 21.10 12.07 3.08
N TYR A 422 19.90 11.54 3.24
CA TYR A 422 18.63 12.25 3.05
C TYR A 422 17.71 11.99 4.23
N HIS A 423 17.19 13.08 4.81
CA HIS A 423 16.36 13.01 6.02
C HIS A 423 15.01 13.72 5.87
N GLY A 424 14.65 14.15 4.67
CA GLY A 424 13.40 14.86 4.39
C GLY A 424 13.58 16.33 3.99
N ASP A 425 12.48 16.97 3.60
CA ASP A 425 12.50 18.25 2.90
C ASP A 425 12.03 19.44 3.74
N THR A 426 11.63 19.22 5.01
CA THR A 426 11.39 20.34 5.92
C THR A 426 12.71 20.93 6.38
N MET A 427 12.74 22.21 6.75
CA MET A 427 14.01 22.92 6.90
C MET A 427 14.97 22.33 7.93
N GLY A 428 14.46 21.83 9.07
CA GLY A 428 15.33 21.18 10.05
C GLY A 428 15.93 19.88 9.53
N ALA A 429 15.12 19.08 8.83
CA ALA A 429 15.56 17.84 8.19
C ALA A 429 16.57 18.10 7.07
N MET A 430 16.29 19.08 6.21
CA MET A 430 17.15 19.46 5.09
C MET A 430 18.52 19.96 5.57
N ASP A 431 18.55 20.75 6.66
CA ASP A 431 19.80 21.23 7.28
C ASP A 431 20.71 20.10 7.81
N CYS A 432 20.20 18.86 7.91
CA CYS A 432 20.96 17.68 8.31
C CYS A 432 21.59 16.92 7.14
N ALA A 433 21.25 17.27 5.89
CA ALA A 433 21.84 16.70 4.69
C ALA A 433 22.94 17.61 4.14
N GLU A 434 23.89 17.05 3.39
CA GLU A 434 24.98 17.82 2.80
C GLU A 434 24.48 18.72 1.64
N PRO A 435 25.22 19.77 1.26
CA PRO A 435 24.88 20.57 0.08
C PRO A 435 24.76 19.71 -1.19
N GLY A 436 23.64 19.84 -1.90
CA GLY A 436 23.36 19.08 -3.13
C GLY A 436 22.13 19.59 -3.88
N ILE A 437 21.71 18.85 -4.91
CA ILE A 437 20.63 19.26 -5.84
C ILE A 437 19.28 19.54 -5.15
N TYR A 438 19.06 18.97 -3.97
CA TYR A 438 17.81 19.08 -3.21
C TYR A 438 17.72 20.37 -2.38
N ASN A 439 18.86 21.01 -2.07
CA ASN A 439 18.92 22.12 -1.12
C ASN A 439 19.72 23.33 -1.62
N GLU A 440 20.49 23.21 -2.71
CA GLU A 440 21.33 24.30 -3.24
C GLU A 440 20.53 25.56 -3.64
N LYS A 441 19.24 25.40 -3.98
CA LYS A 441 18.35 26.51 -4.40
C LYS A 441 17.35 26.93 -3.32
N ILE A 442 17.53 26.46 -2.09
CA ILE A 442 16.62 26.75 -0.97
C ILE A 442 17.21 27.90 -0.16
N GLU A 443 16.54 29.06 -0.15
CA GLU A 443 17.12 30.36 0.25
C GLU A 443 17.64 30.41 1.70
N TRP A 444 17.06 29.59 2.56
CA TRP A 444 17.32 29.50 4.00
C TRP A 444 18.01 28.18 4.43
N TYR A 445 18.45 27.35 3.49
CA TYR A 445 19.29 26.20 3.79
C TYR A 445 20.68 26.66 4.27
N GLN A 446 21.19 26.05 5.34
CA GLN A 446 22.47 26.41 5.94
C GLN A 446 23.47 25.26 6.01
N GLY A 447 23.02 24.02 5.84
CA GLY A 447 23.88 22.83 5.98
C GLY A 447 24.49 22.78 7.38
N LYS A 448 23.67 22.54 8.40
CA LYS A 448 24.07 22.58 9.81
C LYS A 448 24.69 21.26 10.25
N GLY A 449 25.76 20.83 9.59
CA GLY A 449 26.37 19.55 9.89
C GLY A 449 27.81 19.37 9.44
N HIS A 450 28.29 18.15 9.66
CA HIS A 450 29.49 17.61 9.04
C HIS A 450 29.18 16.20 8.56
N TRP A 451 29.53 15.92 7.31
CA TRP A 451 29.22 14.67 6.64
C TRP A 451 30.51 13.93 6.34
N LEU A 452 30.67 12.76 6.94
CA LEU A 452 31.82 11.89 6.71
C LEU A 452 31.65 11.15 5.37
N ASP A 453 32.77 10.92 4.72
CA ASP A 453 32.84 9.92 3.68
C ASP A 453 32.84 8.50 4.29
N TYR A 454 32.50 7.51 3.47
CA TYR A 454 32.37 6.13 3.90
C TYR A 454 32.74 5.15 2.77
N PRO A 455 33.15 3.92 3.11
CA PRO A 455 33.25 2.83 2.16
C PRO A 455 31.86 2.33 1.72
N THR A 456 31.72 1.97 0.45
CA THR A 456 30.50 1.39 -0.12
C THR A 456 30.68 -0.08 -0.42
N VAL A 457 29.59 -0.84 -0.27
CA VAL A 457 29.45 -2.23 -0.69
C VAL A 457 28.93 -2.26 -2.12
N LEU A 458 29.62 -3.00 -3.00
CA LEU A 458 29.24 -3.15 -4.39
C LEU A 458 29.28 -4.64 -4.78
N CYS A 459 28.35 -5.05 -5.63
CA CYS A 459 28.41 -6.34 -6.33
C CYS A 459 28.63 -6.06 -7.82
N ARG A 460 29.74 -6.56 -8.36
CA ARG A 460 30.09 -6.44 -9.78
C ARG A 460 30.51 -7.80 -10.31
N ASP A 461 29.89 -8.24 -11.40
CA ASP A 461 30.16 -9.54 -12.03
C ASP A 461 30.11 -10.70 -11.02
N GLY A 462 29.13 -10.65 -10.11
CA GLY A 462 28.93 -11.62 -9.03
C GLY A 462 29.93 -11.55 -7.87
N LYS A 463 30.89 -10.62 -7.90
CA LYS A 463 31.89 -10.43 -6.83
C LYS A 463 31.52 -9.26 -5.94
N TRP A 464 31.63 -9.47 -4.64
CA TRP A 464 31.36 -8.45 -3.64
C TRP A 464 32.64 -7.70 -3.28
N SER A 465 32.55 -6.38 -3.11
CA SER A 465 33.67 -5.57 -2.68
C SER A 465 33.23 -4.44 -1.75
N VAL A 466 34.13 -4.05 -0.85
CA VAL A 466 34.03 -2.84 -0.05
C VAL A 466 35.15 -1.91 -0.44
N SER A 467 34.84 -0.66 -0.82
CA SER A 467 35.85 0.33 -1.18
C SER A 467 35.38 1.75 -0.88
N ALA A 468 36.32 2.61 -0.47
CA ALA A 468 36.10 4.05 -0.42
C ALA A 468 36.48 4.70 -1.78
N ALA A 469 36.13 5.97 -1.96
CA ALA A 469 36.59 6.75 -3.12
C ALA A 469 38.13 6.87 -3.13
N ASP A 470 38.73 6.98 -4.32
CA ASP A 470 40.19 6.94 -4.51
C ASP A 470 40.97 7.91 -3.59
N GLY A 471 40.45 9.11 -3.36
CA GLY A 471 41.06 10.12 -2.49
C GLY A 471 41.03 9.80 -0.99
N LEU A 472 40.40 8.70 -0.58
CA LEU A 472 40.25 8.30 0.82
C LEU A 472 40.87 6.94 1.12
N LEU A 473 41.48 6.28 0.15
CA LEU A 473 42.08 4.95 0.33
C LEU A 473 43.22 4.96 1.37
N GLU A 474 43.95 6.07 1.48
CA GLU A 474 44.96 6.23 2.55
C GLU A 474 44.35 6.29 3.94
N SER A 475 43.12 6.82 4.07
CA SER A 475 42.44 7.02 5.36
C SER A 475 41.51 5.86 5.74
N LEU A 476 40.86 5.24 4.76
CA LEU A 476 39.85 4.18 4.95
C LEU A 476 40.37 2.79 4.51
N GLY A 477 41.62 2.71 4.07
CA GLY A 477 42.25 1.49 3.60
C GLY A 477 41.95 1.15 2.13
N PRO A 478 42.71 0.21 1.56
CA PRO A 478 42.47 -0.27 0.19
C PRO A 478 41.14 -1.02 0.10
N GLY A 479 40.53 -1.00 -1.09
CA GLY A 479 39.33 -1.79 -1.36
C GLY A 479 39.58 -3.29 -1.14
N ARG A 480 38.59 -3.98 -0.57
CA ARG A 480 38.64 -5.43 -0.29
C ARG A 480 37.56 -6.16 -1.06
N THR A 481 37.85 -7.38 -1.48
CA THR A 481 36.85 -8.28 -2.11
C THR A 481 36.43 -9.37 -1.14
N TYR A 482 35.17 -9.76 -1.24
CA TYR A 482 34.53 -10.78 -0.41
C TYR A 482 33.88 -11.81 -1.32
N ALA A 483 33.86 -13.07 -0.88
CA ALA A 483 33.24 -14.14 -1.66
C ALA A 483 31.70 -14.04 -1.63
N SER A 484 31.15 -13.41 -0.58
CA SER A 484 29.71 -13.24 -0.43
C SER A 484 29.35 -12.01 0.39
N LEU A 485 28.10 -11.56 0.25
CA LEU A 485 27.54 -10.52 1.11
C LEU A 485 27.55 -10.92 2.60
N ARG A 486 27.50 -12.22 2.91
CA ARG A 486 27.54 -12.72 4.29
C ARG A 486 28.86 -12.37 4.99
N GLU A 487 29.98 -12.46 4.28
CA GLU A 487 31.30 -12.12 4.85
C GLU A 487 31.39 -10.62 5.17
N ILE A 488 30.76 -9.76 4.35
CA ILE A 488 30.69 -8.32 4.63
C ILE A 488 29.91 -8.06 5.93
N PHE A 489 28.83 -8.81 6.19
CA PHE A 489 28.04 -8.71 7.42
C PHE A 489 28.60 -9.53 8.60
N ASP A 490 29.71 -10.25 8.45
CA ASP A 490 30.43 -10.86 9.57
C ASP A 490 31.24 -9.79 10.31
N LEU A 491 30.53 -8.89 10.99
CA LEU A 491 31.14 -7.74 11.64
C LEU A 491 32.11 -8.16 12.73
N ALA A 492 31.80 -9.21 13.49
CA ALA A 492 32.68 -9.72 14.55
C ALA A 492 33.97 -10.32 13.98
N GLY A 493 33.88 -11.11 12.91
CA GLY A 493 35.05 -11.64 12.22
C GLY A 493 35.92 -10.53 11.63
N ARG A 494 35.29 -9.53 10.99
CA ARG A 494 36.00 -8.38 10.41
C ARG A 494 36.62 -7.47 11.48
N GLU A 495 35.98 -7.30 12.63
CA GLU A 495 36.58 -6.60 13.77
C GLU A 495 37.80 -7.35 14.32
N ALA A 496 37.70 -8.67 14.51
CA ALA A 496 38.80 -9.51 14.97
C ALA A 496 40.01 -9.48 14.01
N ASN A 497 39.75 -9.30 12.72
CA ASN A 497 40.79 -9.14 11.68
C ASN A 497 41.34 -7.71 11.58
N GLY A 498 40.93 -6.79 12.45
CA GLY A 498 41.42 -5.41 12.51
C GLY A 498 40.93 -4.50 11.38
N GLU A 499 39.87 -4.89 10.64
CA GLU A 499 39.40 -4.09 9.49
C GLU A 499 38.84 -2.72 9.90
N HIS A 500 38.31 -2.64 11.11
CA HIS A 500 37.72 -1.44 11.69
C HIS A 500 38.75 -0.39 12.14
N GLU A 501 40.04 -0.75 12.29
CA GLU A 501 41.06 0.14 12.89
C GLU A 501 41.32 1.39 12.04
N ALA A 502 41.33 1.23 10.71
CA ALA A 502 41.43 2.35 9.78
C ALA A 502 40.21 3.28 9.90
N TYR A 503 39.00 2.71 10.00
CA TYR A 503 37.76 3.48 10.17
C TYR A 503 37.77 4.23 11.50
N LYS A 504 38.15 3.59 12.60
CA LYS A 504 38.28 4.22 13.92
C LYS A 504 39.26 5.39 13.87
N THR A 505 40.43 5.20 13.27
CA THR A 505 41.45 6.24 13.11
C THR A 505 40.93 7.42 12.29
N TYR A 506 40.27 7.16 11.15
CA TYR A 506 39.66 8.19 10.31
C TYR A 506 38.57 8.98 11.06
N VAL A 507 37.68 8.30 11.77
CA VAL A 507 36.61 8.94 12.55
C VAL A 507 37.21 9.76 13.69
N THR A 508 38.10 9.20 14.50
CA THR A 508 38.73 9.90 15.63
C THR A 508 39.51 11.13 15.18
N SER A 509 40.33 11.03 14.13
CA SER A 509 41.08 12.18 13.60
C SER A 509 40.15 13.27 13.05
N THR A 510 39.06 12.88 12.41
CA THR A 510 38.01 13.81 11.95
C THR A 510 37.36 14.52 13.14
N LEU A 511 36.96 13.80 14.19
CA LEU A 511 36.39 14.39 15.40
C LEU A 511 37.36 15.33 16.12
N GLN A 512 38.64 14.95 16.24
CA GLN A 512 39.69 15.79 16.82
C GLN A 512 39.85 17.10 16.03
N ARG A 513 39.89 17.03 14.70
CA ARG A 513 39.96 18.20 13.82
C ARG A 513 38.73 19.10 13.97
N LEU A 514 37.53 18.52 14.05
CA LEU A 514 36.31 19.30 14.23
C LEU A 514 36.27 19.98 15.60
N LYS A 515 36.72 19.29 16.66
CA LYS A 515 36.87 19.85 17.99
C LYS A 515 37.85 21.03 18.00
N SER A 516 39.00 20.91 17.33
CA SER A 516 40.00 22.00 17.26
C SER A 516 39.48 23.21 16.47
N GLN A 517 38.55 23.01 15.53
CA GLN A 517 37.81 24.07 14.85
C GLN A 517 36.68 24.69 15.70
N GLY A 518 36.51 24.25 16.95
CA GLY A 518 35.44 24.72 17.85
C GLY A 518 34.03 24.26 17.43
N ARG A 519 33.93 23.27 16.52
CA ARG A 519 32.64 22.73 16.08
C ARG A 519 32.00 21.92 17.21
N LYS A 520 30.69 22.09 17.38
CA LYS A 520 29.88 21.35 18.34
C LYS A 520 28.77 20.62 17.61
N PHE A 521 28.42 19.44 18.10
CA PHE A 521 27.42 18.57 17.48
C PHE A 521 26.42 18.11 18.52
N GLY A 522 25.16 17.98 18.10
CA GLY A 522 24.10 17.54 19.00
C GLY A 522 23.63 16.10 18.80
N ALA A 523 23.93 15.49 17.66
CA ALA A 523 23.62 14.09 17.40
C ALA A 523 24.49 13.52 16.26
N LEU A 524 24.64 12.20 16.25
CA LEU A 524 25.02 11.41 15.08
C LEU A 524 23.75 10.90 14.41
N MET A 525 23.50 11.26 13.14
CA MET A 525 22.34 10.88 12.35
C MET A 525 22.76 9.95 11.22
N LEU A 526 22.13 8.79 11.10
CA LEU A 526 22.45 7.78 10.08
C LEU A 526 21.18 7.21 9.46
N GLU A 527 21.15 7.08 8.13
CA GLU A 527 20.33 6.05 7.48
C GLU A 527 21.09 4.71 7.62
N PRO A 528 20.55 3.71 8.34
CA PRO A 528 21.27 2.47 8.56
C PRO A 528 21.36 1.62 7.29
N VAL A 529 22.54 1.11 6.97
CA VAL A 529 22.86 0.17 5.87
C VAL A 529 22.73 0.78 4.47
N VAL A 530 21.61 1.41 4.12
CA VAL A 530 21.36 1.96 2.78
C VAL A 530 20.92 3.42 2.85
N LEU A 531 21.62 4.30 2.14
CA LEU A 531 21.20 5.68 1.91
C LEU A 531 20.26 5.68 0.70
N GLY A 532 18.97 5.93 0.94
CA GLY A 532 17.92 5.72 -0.06
C GLY A 532 17.96 6.75 -1.18
N ALA A 533 17.61 7.99 -0.87
CA ALA A 533 17.54 9.08 -1.87
C ALA A 533 18.93 9.53 -2.36
N GLY A 534 20.00 9.18 -1.64
CA GLY A 534 21.40 9.33 -2.08
C GLY A 534 21.80 8.41 -3.24
N GLY A 535 20.88 7.58 -3.73
CA GLY A 535 21.08 6.70 -4.89
C GLY A 535 21.26 5.24 -4.54
N MET A 536 20.54 4.75 -3.52
CA MET A 536 20.64 3.37 -3.02
C MET A 536 22.08 2.99 -2.65
N GLN A 537 22.80 3.92 -2.02
CA GLN A 537 24.19 3.70 -1.62
C GLN A 537 24.23 2.71 -0.47
N PHE A 538 24.83 1.54 -0.72
CA PHE A 538 25.02 0.52 0.29
C PHE A 538 26.29 0.84 1.08
N VAL A 539 26.12 1.34 2.30
CA VAL A 539 27.23 1.70 3.19
C VAL A 539 27.80 0.45 3.83
N ASP A 540 29.12 0.36 3.99
CA ASP A 540 29.73 -0.73 4.73
C ASP A 540 29.18 -0.79 6.18
N PRO A 541 28.49 -1.88 6.58
CA PRO A 541 27.94 -2.00 7.93
C PRO A 541 29.01 -1.95 9.02
N LEU A 542 30.24 -2.40 8.74
CA LEU A 542 31.34 -2.30 9.70
C LEU A 542 31.73 -0.85 9.95
N PHE A 543 31.75 -0.01 8.92
CA PHE A 543 32.04 1.40 9.05
C PHE A 543 30.99 2.11 9.92
N GLN A 544 29.69 1.88 9.68
CA GLN A 544 28.63 2.48 10.49
C GLN A 544 28.68 2.03 11.96
N ARG A 545 28.91 0.73 12.20
CA ARG A 545 29.14 0.19 13.55
C ARG A 545 30.34 0.88 14.22
N THR A 546 31.45 1.00 13.50
CA THR A 546 32.67 1.64 14.02
C THR A 546 32.47 3.12 14.31
N LEU A 547 31.72 3.83 13.47
CA LEU A 547 31.37 5.24 13.67
C LEU A 547 30.56 5.44 14.95
N VAL A 548 29.50 4.63 15.14
CA VAL A 548 28.68 4.65 16.36
C VAL A 548 29.52 4.38 17.61
N ASN A 549 30.33 3.31 17.59
CA ASN A 549 31.17 2.95 18.74
C ASN A 549 32.22 4.04 19.03
N THR A 550 32.88 4.56 18.01
CA THR A 550 33.89 5.61 18.17
C THR A 550 33.29 6.89 18.75
N VAL A 551 32.11 7.30 18.30
CA VAL A 551 31.41 8.46 18.87
C VAL A 551 31.08 8.23 20.34
N ARG A 552 30.59 7.04 20.70
CA ARG A 552 30.27 6.67 22.09
C ARG A 552 31.49 6.62 23.00
N GLU A 553 32.61 6.09 22.52
CA GLU A 553 33.88 5.99 23.26
C GLU A 553 34.60 7.35 23.37
N SER A 554 34.29 8.29 22.49
CA SER A 554 35.01 9.58 22.37
C SER A 554 34.29 10.75 23.04
N SER A 555 33.61 10.54 24.18
CA SER A 555 32.90 11.61 24.91
C SER A 555 33.78 12.83 25.19
N HIS A 556 35.04 12.59 25.55
CA HIS A 556 36.07 13.61 25.77
C HIS A 556 36.34 14.51 24.55
N LEU A 557 35.97 14.10 23.34
CA LEU A 557 36.08 14.93 22.13
C LEU A 557 34.92 15.93 21.96
N PHE A 558 33.82 15.75 22.68
CA PHE A 558 32.66 16.64 22.60
C PHE A 558 32.62 17.64 23.76
N GLY A 559 32.94 17.22 24.98
CA GLY A 559 33.01 18.11 26.14
C GLY A 559 33.14 17.35 27.45
N GLU A 560 33.26 18.08 28.55
CA GLU A 560 33.15 17.51 29.89
C GLU A 560 31.67 17.24 30.20
N SER A 561 31.39 16.02 30.66
CA SER A 561 30.02 15.57 30.93
C SER A 561 29.53 16.13 32.27
N ALA A 562 28.36 16.75 32.27
CA ALA A 562 27.68 17.22 33.48
C ALA A 562 26.77 16.15 34.13
N LEU A 563 26.94 14.87 33.76
CA LEU A 563 26.15 13.77 34.30
C LEU A 563 26.37 13.60 35.82
N SER A 564 25.31 13.23 36.52
CA SER A 564 25.39 12.77 37.90
C SER A 564 26.03 11.37 37.99
N ALA A 565 26.50 10.99 39.19
CA ALA A 565 27.10 9.69 39.43
C ALA A 565 26.13 8.51 39.18
N ASP A 566 24.84 8.72 39.42
CA ASP A 566 23.79 7.71 39.22
C ASP A 566 23.48 7.52 37.73
N GLU A 567 23.40 8.61 36.95
CA GLU A 567 23.21 8.52 35.49
C GLU A 567 24.39 7.84 34.81
N ALA A 568 25.61 8.06 35.31
CA ALA A 568 26.81 7.41 34.78
C ALA A 568 26.84 5.87 34.98
N GLN A 569 25.98 5.32 35.85
CA GLN A 569 25.89 3.88 36.13
C GLN A 569 24.77 3.17 35.34
N ASP A 570 23.88 3.89 34.66
CA ASP A 570 22.82 3.27 33.84
C ASP A 570 23.42 2.64 32.57
N PRO A 571 23.31 1.31 32.36
CA PRO A 571 23.84 0.63 31.17
C PRO A 571 23.16 1.08 29.86
N ASN A 572 21.98 1.68 29.95
CA ASN A 572 21.25 2.24 28.81
C ASN A 572 21.57 3.71 28.53
N GLU A 573 22.43 4.33 29.35
CA GLU A 573 22.86 5.70 29.12
C GLU A 573 23.58 5.82 27.77
N TRP A 574 23.32 6.92 27.08
CA TRP A 574 24.05 7.24 25.85
C TRP A 574 25.38 7.89 26.24
N THR A 575 26.41 7.78 25.42
CA THR A 575 27.72 8.44 25.63
C THR A 575 28.15 9.13 24.35
N GLY A 576 29.03 10.14 24.45
CA GLY A 576 29.40 10.94 23.29
C GLY A 576 28.22 11.77 22.76
N LEU A 577 27.65 11.40 21.63
CA LEU A 577 26.46 12.04 21.08
C LEU A 577 25.27 11.08 21.07
N PRO A 578 24.02 11.57 21.22
CA PRO A 578 22.83 10.79 20.91
C PRO A 578 22.92 10.23 19.48
N VAL A 579 22.67 8.93 19.33
CA VAL A 579 22.64 8.26 18.02
C VAL A 579 21.20 8.21 17.52
N VAL A 580 20.96 8.81 16.37
CA VAL A 580 19.69 8.81 15.67
C VAL A 580 19.78 7.87 14.47
N PHE A 581 18.91 6.86 14.42
CA PHE A 581 18.69 6.08 13.22
C PHE A 581 17.46 6.61 12.48
N ASP A 582 17.70 7.11 11.27
CA ASP A 582 16.67 7.39 10.30
C ASP A 582 16.26 6.08 9.62
N GLU A 583 15.29 5.39 10.23
CA GLU A 583 14.71 4.15 9.72
C GLU A 583 13.48 4.41 8.85
N VAL A 584 13.27 5.65 8.39
CA VAL A 584 12.12 6.00 7.54
C VAL A 584 12.13 5.18 6.25
N PHE A 585 13.31 4.91 5.68
CA PHE A 585 13.47 4.04 4.52
C PHE A 585 13.69 2.58 4.89
N THR A 586 14.65 2.28 5.77
CA THR A 586 15.21 0.94 5.97
C THR A 586 14.53 0.10 7.04
N GLY A 587 13.74 0.73 7.91
CA GLY A 587 13.01 0.04 8.98
C GLY A 587 11.86 -0.83 8.48
N LEU A 588 11.30 -1.60 9.41
CA LEU A 588 10.05 -2.35 9.26
C LEU A 588 10.06 -3.31 8.07
N TYR A 589 11.08 -4.16 7.99
CA TYR A 589 11.24 -5.21 6.97
C TYR A 589 11.63 -4.77 5.56
N ARG A 590 11.87 -3.48 5.29
CA ARG A 590 12.37 -3.05 3.96
C ARG A 590 13.61 -3.84 3.53
N LEU A 591 14.52 -4.10 4.46
CA LEU A 591 15.75 -4.88 4.25
C LEU A 591 15.64 -6.34 4.75
N GLY A 592 14.42 -6.85 4.97
CA GLY A 592 14.16 -8.22 5.39
C GLY A 592 14.26 -8.48 6.90
N ARG A 593 14.42 -7.45 7.74
CA ARG A 593 14.39 -7.53 9.21
C ARG A 593 13.58 -6.37 9.80
N PHE A 594 13.00 -6.56 10.99
CA PHE A 594 12.19 -5.52 11.64
C PHE A 594 12.95 -4.20 11.82
N THR A 595 14.20 -4.26 12.27
CA THR A 595 15.11 -3.11 12.38
C THR A 595 16.49 -3.43 11.78
N PRO A 596 17.11 -2.48 11.06
CA PRO A 596 18.48 -2.59 10.58
C PRO A 596 19.54 -2.52 11.69
N SER A 597 19.19 -2.15 12.93
CA SER A 597 20.12 -2.26 14.08
C SER A 597 20.71 -3.66 14.21
N SER A 598 19.93 -4.69 13.90
CA SER A 598 20.38 -6.09 13.92
C SER A 598 21.46 -6.41 12.88
N PHE A 599 21.58 -5.62 11.80
CA PHE A 599 22.67 -5.74 10.84
C PHE A 599 23.95 -5.08 11.34
N LEU A 600 23.82 -3.97 12.08
CA LEU A 600 24.95 -3.18 12.56
C LEU A 600 25.48 -3.66 13.92
N GLY A 601 24.71 -4.44 14.68
CA GLY A 601 25.09 -4.88 16.03
C GLY A 601 25.16 -3.72 17.05
N VAL A 602 24.53 -2.59 16.74
CA VAL A 602 24.45 -1.40 17.61
C VAL A 602 23.04 -0.82 17.60
N HIS A 603 22.62 -0.30 18.75
CA HIS A 603 21.30 0.30 18.94
C HIS A 603 21.35 1.83 18.91
N PRO A 604 20.33 2.51 18.34
CA PRO A 604 20.17 3.95 18.46
C PRO A 604 19.60 4.35 19.82
N ASP A 605 19.74 5.64 20.13
CA ASP A 605 19.07 6.29 21.27
C ASP A 605 17.75 6.97 20.84
N ILE A 606 17.61 7.26 19.53
CA ILE A 606 16.41 7.77 18.88
C ILE A 606 16.24 7.05 17.53
N SER A 607 15.04 6.56 17.21
CA SER A 607 14.75 5.94 15.89
C SER A 607 13.49 6.52 15.26
N VAL A 608 13.50 6.76 13.95
CA VAL A 608 12.40 7.39 13.22
C VAL A 608 11.81 6.43 12.20
N HIS A 609 10.49 6.22 12.21
CA HIS A 609 9.79 5.30 11.31
C HIS A 609 8.61 5.99 10.63
N ALA A 610 8.49 5.83 9.32
CA ALA A 610 7.33 6.25 8.52
C ALA A 610 7.19 5.29 7.33
N LYS A 611 6.75 5.75 6.16
CA LYS A 611 6.62 4.96 4.91
C LYS A 611 5.94 3.60 5.14
N LEU A 612 6.73 2.53 5.26
CA LEU A 612 6.29 1.15 5.44
C LEU A 612 5.50 0.93 6.74
N LEU A 613 5.61 1.86 7.70
CA LEU A 613 4.86 1.89 8.95
C LEU A 613 3.36 1.65 8.73
N THR A 614 2.77 2.26 7.71
CA THR A 614 1.33 2.16 7.40
C THR A 614 1.04 1.31 6.17
N GLY A 615 2.01 0.50 5.72
CA GLY A 615 1.89 -0.35 4.54
C GLY A 615 1.65 0.45 3.24
N GLY A 616 1.90 1.76 3.26
CA GLY A 616 1.67 2.68 2.14
C GLY A 616 0.23 3.16 1.96
N LEU A 617 -0.66 2.96 2.94
CA LEU A 617 -2.07 3.38 2.82
C LEU A 617 -2.32 4.85 3.23
N VAL A 618 -1.69 5.33 4.31
CA VAL A 618 -1.97 6.65 4.90
C VAL A 618 -0.72 7.21 5.58
N PRO A 619 -0.46 8.54 5.59
CA PRO A 619 0.71 9.09 6.29
C PRO A 619 0.61 8.93 7.81
N LEU A 620 1.70 8.50 8.42
CA LEU A 620 1.98 8.54 9.86
C LEU A 620 3.50 8.43 10.05
N CYS A 621 4.02 9.03 11.10
CA CYS A 621 5.39 8.85 11.54
C CYS A 621 5.47 8.67 13.05
N THR A 622 6.46 7.88 13.49
CA THR A 622 6.80 7.69 14.91
C THR A 622 8.28 7.94 15.12
N THR A 623 8.61 8.75 16.11
CA THR A 623 9.97 8.95 16.61
C THR A 623 10.09 8.32 17.98
N LEU A 624 10.80 7.21 18.07
CA LEU A 624 11.10 6.52 19.32
C LEU A 624 12.30 7.15 19.99
N ALA A 625 12.28 7.22 21.31
CA ALA A 625 13.38 7.75 22.10
C ALA A 625 13.66 6.88 23.32
N SER A 626 14.92 6.90 23.75
CA SER A 626 15.31 6.27 25.00
C SER A 626 14.78 7.02 26.21
N GLU A 627 14.69 6.31 27.34
CA GLU A 627 14.25 6.91 28.60
C GLU A 627 15.13 8.12 28.98
N ASN A 628 16.43 8.01 28.74
CA ASN A 628 17.38 9.05 29.14
C ASN A 628 17.30 10.28 28.22
N ILE A 629 16.92 10.12 26.95
CA ILE A 629 16.55 11.26 26.09
C ILE A 629 15.26 11.92 26.57
N PHE A 630 14.24 11.14 26.95
CA PHE A 630 12.98 11.68 27.46
C PHE A 630 13.16 12.50 28.75
N LYS A 631 13.95 11.99 29.71
CA LYS A 631 14.23 12.66 30.98
C LYS A 631 14.85 14.06 30.82
N ILE A 632 15.58 14.33 29.73
CA ILE A 632 16.15 15.66 29.43
C ILE A 632 15.08 16.75 29.38
N PHE A 633 13.86 16.42 28.97
CA PHE A 633 12.74 17.35 28.80
C PHE A 633 11.86 17.46 30.06
N LEU A 634 12.16 16.73 31.13
CA LEU A 634 11.42 16.82 32.39
C LEU A 634 11.89 18.02 33.21
N SER A 635 10.92 18.84 33.63
CA SER A 635 11.10 20.06 34.42
C SER A 635 9.73 20.54 34.90
N PRO A 636 9.63 21.32 35.99
CA PRO A 636 8.41 22.05 36.32
C PRO A 636 8.04 23.14 35.30
N ASP A 637 8.97 23.58 34.43
CA ASP A 637 8.70 24.59 33.41
C ASP A 637 8.25 23.97 32.08
N LYS A 638 7.09 24.39 31.57
CA LYS A 638 6.56 23.94 30.27
C LYS A 638 7.49 24.25 29.11
N THR A 639 8.32 25.29 29.20
CA THR A 639 9.26 25.69 28.14
C THR A 639 10.41 24.69 27.96
N ASP A 640 10.66 23.83 28.97
CA ASP A 640 11.62 22.74 28.89
C ASP A 640 11.08 21.50 28.19
N ALA A 641 9.75 21.38 28.05
CA ALA A 641 9.12 20.28 27.35
C ALA A 641 9.43 20.32 25.85
N LEU A 642 9.22 19.19 25.16
CA LEU A 642 9.32 19.15 23.71
C LEU A 642 8.11 19.84 23.08
N LEU A 643 8.21 21.15 22.87
CA LEU A 643 7.18 21.97 22.22
C LEU A 643 7.20 21.77 20.70
N HIS A 644 6.83 20.57 20.27
CA HIS A 644 6.59 20.18 18.88
C HIS A 644 5.25 19.46 18.84
N GLY A 645 4.40 19.78 17.87
CA GLY A 645 3.15 19.06 17.66
C GLY A 645 2.46 19.50 16.38
N HIS A 646 1.68 18.59 15.80
CA HIS A 646 0.84 18.83 14.63
C HIS A 646 -0.62 18.62 15.01
N SER A 647 -1.55 19.23 14.27
CA SER A 647 -2.98 19.05 14.52
C SER A 647 -3.40 17.58 14.45
N TYR A 648 -2.80 16.78 13.56
CA TYR A 648 -3.09 15.35 13.38
C TYR A 648 -2.14 14.42 14.13
N THR A 649 -1.42 14.93 15.14
CA THR A 649 -0.53 14.11 15.98
C THR A 649 -1.27 12.87 16.49
N ALA A 650 -0.71 11.69 16.20
CA ALA A 650 -1.27 10.39 16.55
C ALA A 650 -2.72 10.20 16.06
N HIS A 651 -3.05 10.59 14.82
CA HIS A 651 -4.42 10.43 14.32
C HIS A 651 -4.85 8.94 14.33
N PRO A 652 -6.05 8.61 14.88
CA PRO A 652 -6.45 7.21 15.12
C PRO A 652 -6.47 6.33 13.87
N ILE A 653 -6.78 6.91 12.70
CA ILE A 653 -6.81 6.19 11.42
C ILE A 653 -5.41 5.67 11.08
N GLY A 654 -4.41 6.55 11.09
CA GLY A 654 -3.03 6.18 10.82
C GLY A 654 -2.49 5.19 11.85
N CYS A 655 -2.77 5.41 13.14
CA CYS A 655 -2.31 4.51 14.18
C CYS A 655 -2.91 3.10 14.03
N GLN A 656 -4.20 2.99 13.69
CA GLN A 656 -4.85 1.69 13.49
C GLN A 656 -4.33 0.97 12.25
N VAL A 657 -4.12 1.71 11.15
CA VAL A 657 -3.53 1.17 9.93
C VAL A 657 -2.09 0.71 10.16
N ALA A 658 -1.29 1.51 10.86
CA ALA A 658 0.08 1.14 11.19
C ALA A 658 0.15 -0.08 12.10
N LEU A 659 -0.74 -0.18 13.09
CA LEU A 659 -0.84 -1.36 13.95
C LEU A 659 -1.12 -2.62 13.13
N GLU A 660 -2.09 -2.57 12.22
CA GLU A 660 -2.43 -3.70 11.35
C GLU A 660 -1.28 -4.04 10.38
N SER A 661 -0.63 -3.02 9.83
CA SER A 661 0.51 -3.18 8.91
C SER A 661 1.70 -3.87 9.59
N VAL A 662 2.10 -3.38 10.76
CA VAL A 662 3.24 -3.96 11.51
C VAL A 662 2.91 -5.39 11.93
N LYS A 663 1.70 -5.66 12.43
CA LYS A 663 1.26 -7.01 12.79
C LYS A 663 1.26 -7.95 11.59
N GLU A 664 0.73 -7.52 10.44
CA GLU A 664 0.72 -8.37 9.25
C GLU A 664 2.14 -8.73 8.83
N MET A 665 3.08 -7.78 8.81
CA MET A 665 4.48 -8.07 8.48
C MET A 665 5.14 -9.01 9.50
N GLN A 666 4.88 -8.85 10.80
CA GLN A 666 5.34 -9.79 11.82
C GLN A 666 4.73 -11.19 11.63
N ASP A 667 3.45 -11.27 11.31
CA ASP A 667 2.78 -12.55 11.05
C ASP A 667 3.32 -13.22 9.78
N MET A 668 3.62 -12.46 8.72
CA MET A 668 4.29 -12.97 7.52
C MET A 668 5.66 -13.55 7.85
N GLU A 669 6.43 -12.90 8.74
CA GLU A 669 7.69 -13.45 9.26
C GLU A 669 7.47 -14.77 9.98
N ASN A 670 6.51 -14.81 10.91
CA ASN A 670 6.19 -15.98 11.73
C ASN A 670 5.68 -17.16 10.88
N ARG A 671 4.98 -16.88 9.77
CA ARG A 671 4.54 -17.88 8.79
C ARG A 671 5.65 -18.34 7.83
N GLY A 672 6.81 -17.68 7.84
CA GLY A 672 7.92 -18.00 6.95
C GLY A 672 7.67 -17.61 5.49
N GLU A 673 6.85 -16.58 5.23
CA GLU A 673 6.45 -16.22 3.84
C GLU A 673 7.61 -15.83 2.94
N TRP A 674 8.70 -15.33 3.53
CA TRP A 674 9.94 -15.02 2.84
C TRP A 674 11.10 -15.95 3.21
N ASP A 675 10.82 -17.13 3.79
CA ASP A 675 11.86 -18.13 4.07
C ASP A 675 12.54 -18.63 2.80
N TRP A 676 11.82 -18.63 1.67
CA TRP A 676 12.43 -18.89 0.37
C TRP A 676 13.57 -17.88 0.08
N ALA A 677 13.40 -16.60 0.43
CA ALA A 677 14.43 -15.58 0.23
C ALA A 677 15.57 -15.73 1.24
N LYS A 678 15.29 -16.22 2.45
CA LYS A 678 16.32 -16.59 3.45
C LYS A 678 17.12 -17.84 3.02
N ALA A 679 16.46 -18.80 2.35
CA ALA A 679 17.01 -20.09 1.97
C ALA A 679 17.72 -20.10 0.62
N HIS A 680 17.30 -19.26 -0.34
CA HIS A 680 18.01 -19.01 -1.61
C HIS A 680 19.24 -18.15 -1.33
N ARG A 681 20.21 -18.79 -0.69
CA ARG A 681 21.62 -18.43 -0.70
C ARG A 681 22.01 -18.30 -2.16
N VAL A 682 22.23 -17.07 -2.61
CA VAL A 682 22.68 -16.79 -3.98
C VAL A 682 24.04 -17.47 -4.18
N ASP A 683 24.01 -18.69 -4.72
CA ASP A 683 25.09 -19.17 -5.58
C ASP A 683 25.10 -18.20 -6.76
N ALA A 684 26.14 -17.38 -6.84
CA ALA A 684 26.33 -16.33 -7.85
C ALA A 684 26.46 -16.84 -9.30
N ALA A 685 25.98 -18.07 -9.60
CA ALA A 685 26.09 -18.74 -10.88
C ALA A 685 24.77 -18.81 -11.67
N ALA A 686 23.65 -18.28 -11.15
CA ALA A 686 22.37 -18.36 -11.84
C ALA A 686 21.51 -17.08 -11.71
N VAL A 687 21.99 -15.97 -12.31
CA VAL A 687 21.14 -14.89 -12.83
C VAL A 687 21.72 -14.44 -14.17
#